data_AF-A0A418MYE6-F1
#
_entry.id   AF-A0A418MYE6-F1
#
_cell.length_a   1.000
_cell.length_b   1.000
_cell.length_c   1.000
_cell.angle_alpha   90.00
_cell.angle_beta   90.00
_cell.angle_gamma   90.00
#
_symmetry.space_group_name_H-M   'P 1'
#
loop_
_entity.id
_entity.type
_entity.pdbx_description
1 polymer ?
#
loop_
_entity_poly.entity_id
_entity_poly.type
_entity_poly.pdbx_seq_one_letter_code
_entity_poly.pdbx_strand_id
1 'polypeptide(L)'
;MMVAAAVQVPARAADPVAFDDAAAHAALFSAAVQLTGPDSAGVKNAVVTAELLDWREANPTAGSEEITAHLALVRARADKAVPDGADDGQSRFGLAMAVLAGLGVRGESETDTDAPVLNGPQLRRVLTSTVGVEGANVVEDALDLVRGGFQDSAWNAQVREVMDQTFADLHRRASTDAALAIGWDAAFAARTSTSVRASAATLLGVRIHPPRPDNPGTIGHYVPLAAIKAASADRTSYRLLVQEQATRVLQVLDQDGVVRTTEVINYSTTYVLNGNTPDEATRAAEKQKTDSNKVIFEGLGKSVSILSTLMGFTDKAFAGHLQIIGDAMVTSVTAINTYMTTVLNAGLTTAATVLGTAVLTGNLLGAAMSLVKLFTGANSDPNAMIMAEIKKLQQQISRLADGMDKRFDRIETALNTMYGDLVGMLTELTRSVEEIKAKLGEITTQLHTIERKVDSMALAIHVALQSIAESPLRSVITTYVHHEAIASEPIPDYINTYFPKAESPTFTFATLTAKDQGTYTVPEGTSLADPLSELDKYLPDGAINYLTAWAANRLGAQWPNARVANPAAWGTAARTYNILQLQNPAFAARVLGSRATAIAKVGDDINAQVRQFSAPAEDGGTNELFATLLQDYRDAMKAWAEQAEAVRRSVLWNGFDVPLPEYDLWGDADQQIAAKIAESSAMAACSGNLGSRAVPATLRRSTLPNPYHLADHGLPTDQRPQFATCFDAQFVNVVENDGPRLQTKSGDLQITVRSRVQWHGGAWHDAQTATRVFPVGVYCSMRVLNNEPSGYCYDETHFLNERWNASYRTAFESAPVPPVVDATETARKKAAAMLAGRQKYYYTVMVDGTGVNRPANFGWDSSRLLWEKGQAVTRAVRLLQAYSQLGWATALERDDALNGLLYGTHALPGDWTAPRTDVNQAVNQHFAGAFRHALAQYAGCRQEGWNPCADDVSGFEPQDDLPRYGADCAQVEVPGKPQDPVSACLVSAASLRSGQLSDRYAHWSGQIKTGSHVEGLPKVAALANMTRAANANLH
;
A
#
# COMPACT_ATOMS: atom_id res chain seq x y z
N MET A 1 37.37 50.20 73.42
CA MET A 1 36.45 49.06 73.20
C MET A 1 35.17 49.62 72.57
N MET A 2 35.03 49.51 71.25
CA MET A 2 33.79 49.75 70.51
C MET A 2 33.75 48.67 69.43
N VAL A 3 32.70 47.86 69.45
CA VAL A 3 32.46 46.76 68.51
C VAL A 3 31.58 47.31 67.38
N ALA A 4 32.11 47.31 66.16
CA ALA A 4 31.35 47.58 64.94
C ALA A 4 30.85 46.25 64.37
N ALA A 5 29.53 46.14 64.20
CA ALA A 5 28.89 45.01 63.54
C ALA A 5 29.08 45.14 62.01
N ALA A 6 29.75 44.15 61.42
CA ALA A 6 29.85 44.00 59.98
C ALA A 6 28.58 43.33 59.44
N VAL A 7 27.87 44.02 58.55
CA VAL A 7 26.78 43.48 57.74
C VAL A 7 27.38 42.52 56.70
N GLN A 8 27.07 41.23 56.81
CA GLN A 8 27.33 40.27 55.74
C GLN A 8 26.37 40.55 54.58
N VAL A 9 26.92 40.99 53.44
CA VAL A 9 26.23 40.97 52.15
C VAL A 9 26.25 39.51 51.65
N PRO A 10 25.11 38.90 51.32
CA PRO A 10 25.11 37.57 50.72
C PRO A 10 25.79 37.62 49.35
N ALA A 11 26.69 36.67 49.10
CA ALA A 11 27.41 36.52 47.85
C ALA A 11 26.40 36.34 46.68
N ARG A 12 26.32 37.33 45.80
CA ARG A 12 25.66 37.22 44.50
C ARG A 12 26.44 36.20 43.66
N ALA A 13 25.82 35.11 43.25
CA ALA A 13 26.36 34.25 42.21
C ALA A 13 26.52 35.08 40.93
N ALA A 14 27.76 35.27 40.50
CA ALA A 14 28.13 36.14 39.39
C ALA A 14 28.28 35.30 38.11
N ASP A 15 27.16 35.04 37.43
CA ASP A 15 27.16 34.70 35.99
C ASP A 15 25.79 35.06 35.39
N PRO A 16 25.51 36.35 35.12
CA PRO A 16 24.25 36.78 34.51
C PRO A 16 24.19 36.39 33.03
N VAL A 17 23.00 36.00 32.56
CA VAL A 17 22.74 35.67 31.15
C VAL A 17 22.62 36.95 30.34
N ALA A 18 23.37 37.05 29.24
CA ALA A 18 23.22 38.11 28.25
C ALA A 18 21.91 37.89 27.46
N PHE A 19 20.81 38.40 28.01
CA PHE A 19 19.48 38.26 27.41
C PHE A 19 19.31 39.22 26.24
N ASP A 20 19.06 38.69 25.04
CA ASP A 20 18.80 39.48 23.83
C ASP A 20 17.29 39.64 23.61
N ASP A 21 16.75 40.80 24.00
CA ASP A 21 15.34 41.14 23.82
C ASP A 21 14.93 41.15 22.34
N ALA A 22 15.81 41.58 21.43
CA ALA A 22 15.50 41.65 20.01
C ALA A 22 15.43 40.25 19.39
N ALA A 23 16.33 39.35 19.78
CA ALA A 23 16.29 37.95 19.34
C ALA A 23 15.06 37.21 19.89
N ALA A 24 14.70 37.43 21.16
CA ALA A 24 13.50 36.85 21.75
C ALA A 24 12.20 37.35 21.08
N HIS A 25 12.12 38.65 20.77
CA HIS A 25 10.98 39.23 20.07
C HIS A 25 10.89 38.75 18.62
N ALA A 26 12.02 38.66 17.92
CA ALA A 26 12.08 38.13 16.56
C ALA A 26 11.63 36.66 16.49
N ALA A 27 12.01 35.82 17.47
CA ALA A 27 11.55 34.44 17.56
C ALA A 27 10.03 34.36 17.80
N LEU A 28 9.46 35.22 18.66
CA LEU A 28 8.02 35.33 18.87
C LEU A 28 7.27 35.73 17.59
N PHE A 29 7.82 36.68 16.83
CA PHE A 29 7.21 37.11 15.58
C PHE A 29 7.22 36.00 14.53
N SER A 30 8.36 35.32 14.36
CA SER A 30 8.47 34.18 13.45
C SER A 30 7.45 33.08 13.79
N ALA A 31 7.34 32.73 15.08
CA ALA A 31 6.36 31.77 15.56
C ALA A 31 4.93 32.22 15.22
N ALA A 32 4.56 33.48 15.51
CA ALA A 32 3.22 33.98 15.25
C ALA A 32 2.83 33.95 13.76
N VAL A 33 3.74 34.39 12.87
CA VAL A 33 3.48 34.42 11.41
C VAL A 33 3.33 33.01 10.85
N GLN A 34 4.13 32.05 11.32
CA GLN A 34 4.05 30.67 10.83
C GLN A 34 2.86 29.89 11.39
N LEU A 35 2.19 30.39 12.43
CA LEU A 35 0.95 29.78 12.96
C LEU A 35 -0.30 30.18 12.20
N THR A 36 -0.18 31.09 11.23
CA THR A 36 -1.30 31.65 10.48
C THR A 36 -1.27 31.17 9.03
N GLY A 37 -1.89 30.01 8.78
CA GLY A 37 -2.12 29.44 7.44
C GLY A 37 -1.51 28.04 7.23
N PRO A 38 -1.87 27.34 6.14
CA PRO A 38 -1.30 26.03 5.81
C PRO A 38 0.21 26.10 5.52
N ASP A 39 0.96 25.04 5.86
CA ASP A 39 2.43 24.89 5.72
C ASP A 39 3.02 25.39 4.38
N SER A 40 2.33 25.09 3.28
CA SER A 40 2.68 25.46 1.91
C SER A 40 2.68 26.98 1.68
N ALA A 41 1.65 27.67 2.20
CA ALA A 41 1.59 29.11 2.21
C ALA A 41 2.73 29.70 3.05
N GLY A 42 3.12 29.03 4.15
CA GLY A 42 4.27 29.40 4.99
C GLY A 42 5.59 29.41 4.21
N VAL A 43 5.89 28.33 3.49
CA VAL A 43 7.11 28.23 2.66
C VAL A 43 7.14 29.30 1.58
N LYS A 44 6.02 29.49 0.86
CA LYS A 44 5.89 30.52 -0.17
C LYS A 44 6.08 31.94 0.40
N ASN A 45 5.46 32.23 1.55
CA ASN A 45 5.62 33.51 2.24
C ASN A 45 7.07 33.75 2.67
N ALA A 46 7.76 32.72 3.16
CA ALA A 46 9.15 32.81 3.57
C ALA A 46 10.07 33.10 2.38
N VAL A 47 9.90 32.41 1.25
CA VAL A 47 10.70 32.66 0.03
C VAL A 47 10.48 34.09 -0.49
N VAL A 48 9.22 34.54 -0.59
CA VAL A 48 8.91 35.92 -1.01
C VAL A 48 9.48 36.95 -0.03
N THR A 49 9.46 36.65 1.28
CA THR A 49 10.03 37.53 2.30
C THR A 49 11.56 37.58 2.23
N ALA A 50 12.22 36.44 1.98
CA ALA A 50 13.66 36.38 1.79
C ALA A 50 14.08 37.23 0.59
N GLU A 51 13.37 37.12 -0.54
CA GLU A 51 13.59 37.96 -1.72
C GLU A 51 13.40 39.44 -1.37
N LEU A 52 12.33 39.81 -0.66
CA LEU A 52 12.10 41.21 -0.27
C LEU A 52 13.26 41.78 0.56
N LEU A 53 13.80 41.01 1.50
CA LEU A 53 14.90 41.46 2.34
C LEU A 53 16.17 41.72 1.52
N ASP A 54 16.42 40.89 0.52
CA ASP A 54 17.51 41.06 -0.43
C ASP A 54 17.28 42.26 -1.36
N TRP A 55 16.06 42.43 -1.89
CA TRP A 55 15.67 43.58 -2.70
C TRP A 55 15.76 44.89 -1.93
N ARG A 56 15.34 44.90 -0.66
CA ARG A 56 15.41 46.08 0.20
C ARG A 56 16.87 46.47 0.50
N GLU A 57 17.77 45.51 0.58
CA GLU A 57 19.20 45.77 0.73
C GLU A 57 19.82 46.40 -0.52
N ALA A 58 19.38 45.96 -1.70
CA ALA A 58 19.76 46.58 -2.98
C ALA A 58 19.10 47.95 -3.20
N ASN A 59 17.92 48.18 -2.61
CA ASN A 59 17.11 49.41 -2.75
C ASN A 59 16.85 50.10 -1.40
N PRO A 60 17.90 50.59 -0.71
CA PRO A 60 17.78 51.11 0.66
C PRO A 60 16.97 52.41 0.76
N THR A 61 16.79 53.14 -0.33
CA THR A 61 16.04 54.40 -0.37
C THR A 61 14.57 54.25 -0.77
N ALA A 62 14.12 53.03 -1.14
CA ALA A 62 12.76 52.81 -1.59
C ALA A 62 11.70 53.15 -0.51
N GLY A 63 10.60 53.76 -0.91
CA GLY A 63 9.45 54.09 -0.06
C GLY A 63 8.53 52.89 0.17
N SER A 64 7.53 53.05 1.06
CA SER A 64 6.58 51.97 1.36
C SER A 64 5.68 51.61 0.18
N GLU A 65 5.37 52.56 -0.71
CA GLU A 65 4.59 52.30 -1.94
C GLU A 65 5.38 51.44 -2.92
N GLU A 66 6.66 51.75 -3.14
CA GLU A 66 7.56 50.97 -4.01
C GLU A 66 7.75 49.54 -3.47
N ILE A 67 7.92 49.39 -2.15
CA ILE A 67 8.00 48.07 -1.50
C ILE A 67 6.70 47.27 -1.69
N THR A 68 5.54 47.92 -1.56
CA THR A 68 4.24 47.26 -1.74
C THR A 68 4.03 46.83 -3.20
N ALA A 69 4.42 47.68 -4.15
CA ALA A 69 4.37 47.36 -5.59
C ALA A 69 5.31 46.19 -5.94
N HIS A 70 6.55 46.20 -5.42
CA HIS A 70 7.50 45.10 -5.58
C HIS A 70 6.97 43.79 -5.00
N LEU A 71 6.42 43.82 -3.79
CA LEU A 71 5.80 42.64 -3.18
C LEU A 71 4.63 42.10 -3.99
N ALA A 72 3.78 42.97 -4.54
CA ALA A 72 2.67 42.54 -5.40
C ALA A 72 3.19 41.84 -6.66
N LEU A 73 4.27 42.35 -7.26
CA LEU A 73 4.93 41.74 -8.43
C LEU A 73 5.50 40.35 -8.11
N VAL A 74 6.36 40.27 -7.09
CA VAL A 74 7.02 39.03 -6.66
C VAL A 74 5.98 37.99 -6.25
N ARG A 75 4.92 38.43 -5.57
CA ARG A 75 3.79 37.58 -5.21
C ARG A 75 3.06 37.05 -6.43
N ALA A 76 2.73 37.89 -7.41
CA ALA A 76 2.08 37.45 -8.63
C ALA A 76 2.92 36.40 -9.38
N ARG A 77 4.26 36.51 -9.35
CA ARG A 77 5.16 35.48 -9.91
C ARG A 77 5.12 34.19 -9.10
N ALA A 78 5.18 34.27 -7.77
CA ALA A 78 5.07 33.11 -6.90
C ALA A 78 3.72 32.39 -7.06
N ASP A 79 2.61 33.14 -7.17
CA ASP A 79 1.26 32.63 -7.39
C ASP A 79 1.09 32.01 -8.78
N LYS A 80 1.77 32.54 -9.80
CA LYS A 80 1.81 31.94 -11.14
C LYS A 80 2.63 30.65 -11.17
N ALA A 81 3.72 30.59 -10.42
CA ALA A 81 4.59 29.40 -10.34
C ALA A 81 3.92 28.26 -9.55
N VAL A 82 3.22 28.61 -8.47
CA VAL A 82 2.46 27.70 -7.63
C VAL A 82 1.10 28.35 -7.29
N PRO A 83 0.02 27.98 -8.00
CA PRO A 83 -1.32 28.49 -7.74
C PRO A 83 -1.81 28.14 -6.34
N ASP A 84 -2.50 29.09 -5.70
CA ASP A 84 -3.10 28.88 -4.37
C ASP A 84 -4.12 27.71 -4.45
N GLY A 85 -3.93 26.67 -3.62
CA GLY A 85 -4.73 25.43 -3.64
C GLY A 85 -4.11 24.26 -4.41
N ALA A 86 -2.99 24.44 -5.12
CA ALA A 86 -2.16 23.35 -5.65
C ALA A 86 -1.28 22.67 -4.56
N ASP A 87 -1.43 23.15 -3.34
CA ASP A 87 -0.40 23.25 -2.29
C ASP A 87 -0.33 22.06 -1.33
N ASP A 88 -1.40 21.27 -1.19
CA ASP A 88 -1.43 20.14 -0.25
C ASP A 88 -0.80 18.85 -0.84
N GLY A 89 -0.34 18.90 -2.09
CA GLY A 89 0.08 17.73 -2.86
C GLY A 89 1.45 17.82 -3.54
N GLN A 90 2.29 18.79 -3.18
CA GLN A 90 3.70 18.84 -3.59
C GLN A 90 4.61 18.74 -2.36
N SER A 91 5.80 18.16 -2.51
CA SER A 91 6.80 18.23 -1.43
C SER A 91 7.19 19.70 -1.17
N ARG A 92 7.49 20.04 0.08
CA ARG A 92 7.92 21.39 0.46
C ARG A 92 9.15 21.85 -0.35
N PHE A 93 10.04 20.90 -0.67
CA PHE A 93 11.16 21.13 -1.57
C PHE A 93 10.70 21.53 -2.98
N GLY A 94 9.82 20.73 -3.61
CA GLY A 94 9.31 21.01 -4.95
C GLY A 94 8.61 22.37 -5.03
N LEU A 95 7.81 22.71 -4.02
CA LEU A 95 7.15 24.01 -3.91
C LEU A 95 8.15 25.15 -3.81
N ALA A 96 9.11 25.08 -2.88
CA ALA A 96 10.13 26.12 -2.69
C ALA A 96 10.93 26.35 -3.98
N MET A 97 11.37 25.28 -4.65
CA MET A 97 12.15 25.38 -5.88
C MET A 97 11.31 25.93 -7.03
N ALA A 98 10.04 25.55 -7.14
CA ALA A 98 9.12 26.10 -8.14
C ALA A 98 8.92 27.61 -7.95
N VAL A 99 8.69 28.06 -6.71
CA VAL A 99 8.58 29.50 -6.39
C VAL A 99 9.88 30.22 -6.76
N LEU A 100 11.04 29.77 -6.28
CA LEU A 100 12.34 30.38 -6.57
C LEU A 100 12.64 30.47 -8.07
N ALA A 101 12.39 29.40 -8.82
CA ALA A 101 12.54 29.39 -10.27
C ALA A 101 11.57 30.37 -10.95
N GLY A 102 10.33 30.43 -10.47
CA GLY A 102 9.29 31.33 -10.95
C GLY A 102 9.60 32.80 -10.74
N LEU A 103 10.28 33.16 -9.63
CA LEU A 103 10.73 34.54 -9.39
C LEU A 103 11.72 35.00 -10.46
N GLY A 104 12.52 34.09 -11.01
CA GLY A 104 13.47 34.36 -12.11
C GLY A 104 12.85 34.54 -13.49
N VAL A 105 11.56 34.26 -13.67
CA VAL A 105 10.89 34.44 -14.96
C VAL A 105 10.48 35.90 -15.12
N ARG A 106 11.07 36.60 -16.10
CA ARG A 106 10.66 37.96 -16.50
C ARG A 106 9.39 37.95 -17.36
N GLY A 107 8.50 38.89 -17.11
CA GLY A 107 7.38 39.22 -18.00
C GLY A 107 7.82 40.10 -19.17
N GLU A 108 7.14 39.97 -20.32
CA GLU A 108 7.46 40.70 -21.56
C GLU A 108 7.33 42.23 -21.43
N SER A 109 6.62 42.72 -20.41
CA SER A 109 6.34 44.16 -20.19
C SER A 109 7.09 44.79 -19.01
N GLU A 110 8.06 44.09 -18.41
CA GLU A 110 8.73 44.54 -17.18
C GLU A 110 10.02 45.34 -17.45
N THR A 111 10.24 46.42 -16.70
CA THR A 111 11.46 47.26 -16.72
C THR A 111 12.50 46.79 -15.69
N ASP A 112 13.79 47.01 -15.96
CA ASP A 112 14.93 46.49 -15.14
C ASP A 112 14.94 46.94 -13.67
N THR A 113 14.26 48.03 -13.30
CA THR A 113 14.32 48.63 -11.96
C THR A 113 13.46 47.94 -10.90
N ASP A 114 12.48 47.11 -11.30
CA ASP A 114 11.56 46.40 -10.39
C ASP A 114 11.83 44.87 -10.35
N ALA A 115 12.99 44.44 -10.85
CA ALA A 115 13.31 43.02 -10.94
C ALA A 115 13.59 42.39 -9.55
N PRO A 116 13.13 41.14 -9.30
CA PRO A 116 13.47 40.41 -8.10
C PRO A 116 14.98 40.23 -7.92
N VAL A 117 15.48 40.35 -6.69
CA VAL A 117 16.90 40.12 -6.36
C VAL A 117 17.10 38.66 -5.99
N LEU A 118 17.67 37.88 -6.90
CA LEU A 118 17.78 36.42 -6.77
C LEU A 118 19.13 35.93 -6.26
N ASN A 119 20.14 36.80 -6.26
CA ASN A 119 21.52 36.52 -5.84
C ASN A 119 21.84 37.03 -4.43
N GLY A 120 20.84 37.50 -3.68
CA GLY A 120 21.01 38.05 -2.35
C GLY A 120 21.27 37.00 -1.26
N PRO A 121 21.77 37.43 -0.09
CA PRO A 121 22.17 36.54 0.99
C PRO A 121 21.03 35.71 1.60
N GLN A 122 19.80 36.23 1.63
CA GLN A 122 18.65 35.52 2.21
C GLN A 122 18.19 34.37 1.32
N LEU A 123 17.98 34.63 0.02
CA LEU A 123 17.63 33.56 -0.92
C LEU A 123 18.77 32.57 -1.12
N ARG A 124 20.02 33.04 -1.09
CA ARG A 124 21.18 32.15 -1.12
C ARG A 124 21.16 31.18 0.05
N ARG A 125 20.80 31.63 1.26
CA ARG A 125 20.66 30.75 2.43
C ARG A 125 19.65 29.65 2.16
N VAL A 126 18.45 30.02 1.69
CA VAL A 126 17.40 29.08 1.26
C VAL A 126 17.96 28.08 0.26
N LEU A 127 18.64 28.51 -0.80
CA LEU A 127 19.21 27.57 -1.77
C LEU A 127 20.28 26.67 -1.17
N THR A 128 21.21 27.20 -0.37
CA THR A 128 22.32 26.41 0.20
C THR A 128 21.88 25.36 1.22
N SER A 129 20.76 25.58 1.93
CA SER A 129 20.20 24.55 2.83
C SER A 129 19.75 23.28 2.09
N THR A 130 19.62 23.32 0.75
CA THR A 130 19.30 22.15 -0.07
C THR A 130 20.51 21.24 -0.31
N VAL A 131 21.73 21.67 0.03
CA VAL A 131 22.96 20.95 -0.32
C VAL A 131 23.17 19.70 0.55
N GLY A 132 22.68 19.70 1.79
CA GLY A 132 22.78 18.53 2.69
C GLY A 132 24.19 18.25 3.22
N VAL A 133 24.99 19.28 3.50
CA VAL A 133 26.40 19.17 3.94
C VAL A 133 26.57 18.30 5.18
N GLU A 134 25.57 18.25 6.06
CA GLU A 134 25.62 17.40 7.27
C GLU A 134 25.82 15.90 6.99
N GLY A 135 25.45 15.41 5.79
CA GLY A 135 25.61 13.99 5.43
C GLY A 135 27.04 13.58 5.11
N ALA A 136 27.91 14.54 4.75
CA ALA A 136 29.19 14.27 4.11
C ALA A 136 30.16 13.41 4.94
N ASN A 137 30.01 13.41 6.27
CA ASN A 137 30.87 12.65 7.20
C ASN A 137 30.16 11.43 7.85
N VAL A 138 28.93 11.13 7.43
CA VAL A 138 28.06 10.11 8.05
C VAL A 138 27.67 9.03 7.04
N VAL A 139 27.52 9.40 5.78
CA VAL A 139 27.14 8.46 4.71
C VAL A 139 28.41 7.83 4.14
N GLU A 140 28.54 6.50 4.25
CA GLU A 140 29.73 5.77 3.79
C GLU A 140 29.92 5.81 2.27
N ASP A 141 28.83 5.79 1.49
CA ASP A 141 28.87 5.91 0.02
C ASP A 141 28.50 7.34 -0.42
N ALA A 142 29.45 8.05 -1.05
CA ALA A 142 29.22 9.38 -1.58
C ALA A 142 28.10 9.43 -2.64
N LEU A 143 27.81 8.32 -3.33
CA LEU A 143 26.67 8.23 -4.26
C LEU A 143 25.33 8.41 -3.53
N ASP A 144 25.24 8.09 -2.24
CA ASP A 144 24.02 8.18 -1.45
C ASP A 144 23.72 9.63 -1.04
N LEU A 145 24.75 10.49 -0.98
CA LEU A 145 24.62 11.94 -0.72
C LEU A 145 23.91 12.68 -1.85
N VAL A 146 24.00 12.18 -3.07
CA VAL A 146 23.37 12.78 -4.26
C VAL A 146 22.06 12.08 -4.65
N ARG A 147 21.52 11.20 -3.79
CA ARG A 147 20.25 10.52 -4.05
C ARG A 147 19.04 11.39 -3.77
N GLY A 148 18.01 11.15 -4.61
CA GLY A 148 16.58 11.45 -4.42
C GLY A 148 16.14 11.90 -3.03
N GLY A 149 15.92 10.90 -2.19
CA GLY A 149 15.30 11.06 -0.88
C GLY A 149 16.21 11.68 0.17
N PHE A 150 17.54 11.60 0.04
CA PHE A 150 18.46 12.17 1.02
C PHE A 150 18.35 13.70 1.03
N GLN A 151 18.44 14.33 -0.15
CA GLN A 151 18.41 15.78 -0.27
C GLN A 151 17.05 16.39 0.11
N ASP A 152 15.95 15.74 -0.28
CA ASP A 152 14.59 16.17 0.09
C ASP A 152 14.38 16.07 1.62
N SER A 153 14.90 15.01 2.25
CA SER A 153 14.83 14.81 3.70
C SER A 153 15.72 15.80 4.46
N ALA A 154 16.97 15.99 4.00
CA ALA A 154 17.89 16.95 4.56
C ALA A 154 17.33 18.38 4.47
N TRP A 155 16.73 18.72 3.31
CA TRP A 155 16.02 19.97 3.12
C TRP A 155 14.84 20.13 4.09
N ASN A 156 13.98 19.13 4.18
CA ASN A 156 12.82 19.17 5.08
C ASN A 156 13.23 19.36 6.55
N ALA A 157 14.38 18.83 6.95
CA ALA A 157 14.95 19.02 8.27
C ALA A 157 15.49 20.45 8.50
N GLN A 158 15.91 21.16 7.45
CA GLN A 158 16.46 22.52 7.56
C GLN A 158 15.46 23.65 7.26
N VAL A 159 14.44 23.39 6.44
CA VAL A 159 13.57 24.44 5.91
C VAL A 159 12.87 25.23 7.02
N ARG A 160 12.49 24.57 8.13
CA ARG A 160 11.87 25.25 9.28
C ARG A 160 12.80 26.27 9.92
N GLU A 161 14.06 25.90 10.13
CA GLU A 161 15.07 26.79 10.69
C GLU A 161 15.33 27.97 9.75
N VAL A 162 15.46 27.72 8.45
CA VAL A 162 15.68 28.76 7.45
C VAL A 162 14.51 29.75 7.42
N MET A 163 13.27 29.25 7.41
CA MET A 163 12.07 30.10 7.49
C MET A 163 12.04 30.90 8.79
N ASP A 164 12.35 30.27 9.93
CA ASP A 164 12.40 30.94 11.23
C ASP A 164 13.39 32.11 11.22
N GLN A 165 14.57 31.89 10.65
CA GLN A 165 15.59 32.93 10.51
C GLN A 165 15.17 34.04 9.54
N THR A 166 14.51 33.74 8.42
CA THR A 166 14.03 34.75 7.47
C THR A 166 13.03 35.71 8.13
N PHE A 167 12.04 35.20 8.85
CA PHE A 167 11.07 36.06 9.54
C PHE A 167 11.69 36.81 10.72
N ALA A 168 12.66 36.21 11.42
CA ALA A 168 13.41 36.90 12.46
C ALA A 168 14.25 38.06 11.88
N ASP A 169 14.89 37.88 10.72
CA ASP A 169 15.64 38.91 10.01
C ASP A 169 14.73 40.04 9.55
N LEU A 170 13.54 39.72 9.02
CA LEU A 170 12.50 40.70 8.70
C LEU A 170 12.12 41.55 9.91
N HIS A 171 11.77 40.92 11.04
CA HIS A 171 11.36 41.63 12.24
C HIS A 171 12.44 42.59 12.74
N ARG A 172 13.69 42.11 12.80
CA ARG A 172 14.83 42.94 13.23
C ARG A 172 15.03 44.14 12.32
N ARG A 173 14.98 43.97 10.99
CA ARG A 173 15.12 45.10 10.04
C ARG A 173 13.93 46.06 10.10
N ALA A 174 12.71 45.56 10.15
CA ALA A 174 11.48 46.38 10.20
C ALA A 174 11.35 47.21 11.49
N SER A 175 12.06 46.84 12.56
CA SER A 175 12.12 47.61 13.81
C SER A 175 12.80 48.98 13.63
N THR A 176 13.72 49.10 12.67
CA THR A 176 14.45 50.33 12.35
C THR A 176 14.10 50.91 10.97
N ASP A 177 13.42 50.14 10.12
CA ASP A 177 12.97 50.55 8.78
C ASP A 177 11.44 50.67 8.70
N ALA A 178 10.94 51.91 8.69
CA ALA A 178 9.51 52.20 8.61
C ALA A 178 8.87 51.92 7.25
N ALA A 179 9.62 52.09 6.16
CA ALA A 179 9.10 51.81 4.83
C ALA A 179 8.89 50.29 4.65
N LEU A 180 9.88 49.50 5.07
CA LEU A 180 9.80 48.03 5.05
C LEU A 180 8.63 47.50 5.89
N ALA A 181 8.46 48.05 7.10
CA ALA A 181 7.38 47.61 7.97
C ALA A 181 5.99 47.87 7.37
N ILE A 182 5.76 49.08 6.87
CA ILE A 182 4.48 49.47 6.26
C ILE A 182 4.22 48.64 4.99
N GLY A 183 5.22 48.50 4.13
CA GLY A 183 5.09 47.79 2.86
C GLY A 183 4.85 46.29 3.05
N TRP A 184 5.56 45.64 3.98
CA TRP A 184 5.32 44.23 4.29
C TRP A 184 3.93 44.01 4.94
N ASP A 185 3.56 44.85 5.91
CA ASP A 185 2.24 44.73 6.57
C ASP A 185 1.08 44.91 5.57
N ALA A 186 1.22 45.81 4.59
CA ALA A 186 0.21 46.01 3.54
C ALA A 186 -0.03 44.74 2.71
N ALA A 187 1.01 43.94 2.47
CA ALA A 187 0.92 42.71 1.66
C ALA A 187 0.57 41.46 2.49
N PHE A 188 1.04 41.38 3.74
CA PHE A 188 1.00 40.15 4.53
C PHE A 188 0.15 40.22 5.79
N ALA A 189 -0.03 41.37 6.45
CA ALA A 189 -0.66 41.41 7.79
C ALA A 189 -2.11 40.89 7.79
N ALA A 190 -2.86 41.10 6.71
CA ALA A 190 -4.21 40.53 6.55
C ALA A 190 -4.21 39.01 6.40
N ARG A 191 -3.14 38.43 5.83
CA ARG A 191 -2.98 36.98 5.61
C ARG A 191 -2.41 36.29 6.85
N THR A 192 -1.44 36.91 7.50
CA THR A 192 -0.73 36.36 8.68
C THR A 192 -1.38 36.77 10.00
N SER A 193 -2.44 37.57 9.97
CA SER A 193 -3.08 38.18 11.16
C SER A 193 -2.10 38.84 12.15
N THR A 194 -0.87 39.16 11.69
CA THR A 194 0.25 39.56 12.54
C THR A 194 1.03 40.66 11.83
N SER A 195 1.08 41.85 12.44
CA SER A 195 1.95 42.93 11.97
C SER A 195 3.41 42.64 12.31
N VAL A 196 4.34 43.00 11.42
CA VAL A 196 5.79 42.94 11.65
C VAL A 196 6.24 43.78 12.84
N ARG A 197 5.43 44.76 13.26
CA ARG A 197 5.66 45.61 14.45
C ARG A 197 4.80 45.22 15.64
N ALA A 198 4.17 44.05 15.62
CA ALA A 198 3.40 43.57 16.76
C ALA A 198 4.24 43.56 18.04
N SER A 199 3.69 44.11 19.12
CA SER A 199 4.37 44.13 20.42
C SER A 199 4.58 42.71 20.95
N ALA A 200 5.58 42.49 21.79
CA ALA A 200 5.80 41.19 22.43
C ALA A 200 4.54 40.69 23.18
N ALA A 201 3.78 41.60 23.81
CA ALA A 201 2.52 41.26 24.46
C ALA A 201 1.44 40.78 23.47
N THR A 202 1.35 41.40 22.29
CA THR A 202 0.46 40.98 21.20
C THR A 202 0.84 39.59 20.69
N LEU A 203 2.13 39.35 20.47
CA LEU A 203 2.64 38.06 19.97
C LEU A 203 2.46 36.93 21.00
N LEU A 204 2.71 37.20 22.28
CA LEU A 204 2.43 36.25 23.37
C LEU A 204 0.93 35.98 23.54
N GLY A 205 0.07 36.88 23.06
CA GLY A 205 -1.38 36.72 23.03
C GLY A 205 -1.90 35.86 21.87
N VAL A 206 -1.05 35.46 20.92
CA VAL A 206 -1.44 34.59 19.79
C VAL A 206 -1.92 33.26 20.34
N ARG A 207 -3.10 32.84 19.88
CA ARG A 207 -3.81 31.67 20.37
C ARG A 207 -3.40 30.42 19.59
N ILE A 208 -2.93 29.40 20.31
CA ILE A 208 -2.59 28.07 19.82
C ILE A 208 -3.83 27.14 19.89
N HIS A 209 -4.61 27.24 20.96
CA HIS A 209 -5.81 26.42 21.17
C HIS A 209 -6.92 27.17 21.94
N PRO A 210 -8.18 26.71 21.92
CA PRO A 210 -9.25 27.29 22.73
C PRO A 210 -8.93 27.26 24.23
N PRO A 211 -9.31 28.29 25.02
CA PRO A 211 -8.97 28.35 26.44
C PRO A 211 -9.53 27.17 27.24
N ARG A 212 -8.70 26.61 28.12
CA ARG A 212 -9.02 25.56 29.11
C ARG A 212 -8.95 26.17 30.53
N PRO A 213 -9.53 25.55 31.58
CA PRO A 213 -9.69 26.15 32.91
C PRO A 213 -8.43 26.76 33.56
N ASP A 214 -7.23 26.30 33.20
CA ASP A 214 -5.95 26.81 33.71
C ASP A 214 -4.91 27.11 32.60
N ASN A 215 -5.37 27.17 31.35
CA ASN A 215 -4.51 27.39 30.19
C ASN A 215 -5.25 28.27 29.17
N PRO A 216 -4.87 29.55 29.02
CA PRO A 216 -5.52 30.46 28.08
C PRO A 216 -5.29 30.06 26.61
N GLY A 217 -4.42 29.08 26.36
CA GLY A 217 -4.12 28.54 25.04
C GLY A 217 -3.32 29.49 24.17
N THR A 218 -2.49 30.34 24.78
CA THR A 218 -1.66 31.32 24.06
C THR A 218 -0.17 30.99 24.17
N ILE A 219 0.63 31.51 23.23
CA ILE A 219 2.10 31.35 23.27
C ILE A 219 2.66 31.77 24.64
N GLY A 220 2.16 32.87 25.22
CA GLY A 220 2.63 33.39 26.51
C GLY A 220 2.36 32.50 27.72
N HIS A 221 1.45 31.53 27.62
CA HIS A 221 1.28 30.52 28.67
C HIS A 221 2.44 29.52 28.68
N TYR A 222 2.89 29.13 27.50
CA TYR A 222 3.96 28.15 27.28
C TYR A 222 5.35 28.78 27.33
N VAL A 223 5.44 30.05 26.96
CA VAL A 223 6.66 30.87 26.98
C VAL A 223 6.44 32.07 27.90
N PRO A 224 6.57 31.90 29.23
CA PRO A 224 6.40 32.98 30.19
C PRO A 224 7.61 33.94 30.15
N LEU A 225 7.73 34.71 29.06
CA LEU A 225 8.93 35.50 28.72
C LEU A 225 9.34 36.47 29.83
N ALA A 226 8.39 37.10 30.51
CA ALA A 226 8.67 38.01 31.62
C ALA A 226 9.34 37.30 32.81
N ALA A 227 8.90 36.07 33.14
CA ALA A 227 9.48 35.26 34.21
C ALA A 227 10.88 34.75 33.82
N ILE A 228 11.04 34.30 32.57
CA ILE A 228 12.33 33.86 32.02
C ILE A 228 13.34 35.01 32.02
N LYS A 229 12.93 36.20 31.57
CA LYS A 229 13.77 37.39 31.60
C LYS A 229 14.14 37.80 33.02
N ALA A 230 13.22 37.71 33.99
CA ALA A 230 13.52 38.00 35.39
C ALA A 230 14.56 37.05 36.00
N ALA A 231 14.63 35.80 35.51
CA ALA A 231 15.62 34.81 35.93
C ALA A 231 17.03 35.03 35.34
N SER A 232 17.22 35.96 34.39
CA SER A 232 18.51 36.17 33.70
C SER A 232 19.65 36.62 34.61
N ALA A 233 19.34 37.09 35.82
CA ALA A 233 20.33 37.46 36.83
C ALA A 233 21.13 36.25 37.37
N ASP A 234 20.63 35.02 37.22
CA ASP A 234 21.32 33.78 37.58
C ASP A 234 21.17 32.75 36.45
N ARG A 235 22.29 32.42 35.79
CA ARG A 235 22.36 31.45 34.70
C ARG A 235 21.79 30.08 35.06
N THR A 236 21.93 29.62 36.31
CA THR A 236 21.40 28.31 36.71
C THR A 236 19.88 28.35 36.79
N SER A 237 19.33 29.34 37.50
CA SER A 237 17.87 29.55 37.57
C SER A 237 17.24 29.80 36.21
N TYR A 238 17.89 30.57 35.33
CA TYR A 238 17.45 30.79 33.95
C TYR A 238 17.37 29.48 33.17
N ARG A 239 18.45 28.67 33.18
CA ARG A 239 18.50 27.39 32.47
C ARG A 239 17.42 26.43 32.96
N LEU A 240 17.26 26.31 34.29
CA LEU A 240 16.25 25.44 34.89
C LEU A 240 14.84 25.86 34.50
N LEU A 241 14.53 27.15 34.55
CA LEU A 241 13.20 27.65 34.19
C LEU A 241 12.88 27.41 32.71
N VAL A 242 13.82 27.67 31.81
CA VAL A 242 13.62 27.41 30.37
C VAL A 242 13.48 25.89 30.11
N GLN A 243 14.27 25.04 30.79
CA GLN A 243 14.16 23.58 30.73
C GLN A 243 12.80 23.07 31.24
N GLU A 244 12.31 23.62 32.35
CA GLU A 244 11.02 23.26 32.93
C GLU A 244 9.87 23.60 31.96
N GLN A 245 9.89 24.80 31.38
CA GLN A 245 8.87 25.19 30.39
C GLN A 245 8.96 24.35 29.11
N ALA A 246 10.18 24.07 28.63
CA ALA A 246 10.38 23.21 27.46
C ALA A 246 9.82 21.80 27.71
N THR A 247 10.11 21.23 28.88
CA THR A 247 9.58 19.93 29.30
C THR A 247 8.07 19.95 29.38
N ARG A 248 7.47 21.03 29.90
CA ARG A 248 6.02 21.19 29.97
C ARG A 248 5.37 21.22 28.58
N VAL A 249 5.95 21.95 27.63
CA VAL A 249 5.45 21.98 26.24
C VAL A 249 5.56 20.61 25.58
N LEU A 250 6.70 19.92 25.74
CA LEU A 250 6.90 18.57 25.22
C LEU A 250 5.93 17.56 25.84
N GLN A 251 5.61 17.68 27.14
CA GLN A 251 4.60 16.85 27.79
C GLN A 251 3.19 17.09 27.22
N VAL A 252 2.83 18.33 26.89
CA VAL A 252 1.53 18.63 26.25
C VAL A 252 1.49 18.09 24.83
N LEU A 253 2.57 18.26 24.05
CA LEU A 253 2.73 17.64 22.74
C LEU A 253 2.57 16.11 22.81
N ASP A 254 3.21 15.48 23.80
CA ASP A 254 3.12 14.04 24.01
C ASP A 254 1.70 13.60 24.38
N GLN A 255 1.05 14.29 25.32
CA GLN A 255 -0.32 13.96 25.75
C GLN A 255 -1.33 14.13 24.62
N ASP A 256 -1.33 15.29 23.94
CA ASP A 256 -2.26 15.56 22.85
C ASP A 256 -1.96 14.62 21.65
N GLY A 257 -0.70 14.27 21.40
CA GLY A 257 -0.28 13.26 20.42
C GLY A 257 -0.78 11.85 20.74
N VAL A 258 -0.71 11.43 22.01
CA VAL A 258 -1.28 10.15 22.49
C VAL A 258 -2.80 10.13 22.37
N VAL A 259 -3.47 11.22 22.75
CA VAL A 259 -4.93 11.35 22.59
C VAL A 259 -5.29 11.21 21.11
N ARG A 260 -4.59 11.91 20.23
CA ARG A 260 -4.85 11.83 18.79
C ARG A 260 -4.58 10.44 18.22
N THR A 261 -3.50 9.79 18.64
CA THR A 261 -3.19 8.40 18.30
C THR A 261 -4.32 7.46 18.73
N THR A 262 -4.82 7.63 19.95
CA THR A 262 -5.91 6.81 20.50
C THR A 262 -7.22 7.04 19.74
N GLU A 263 -7.53 8.29 19.41
CA GLU A 263 -8.67 8.63 18.55
C GLU A 263 -8.53 7.99 17.17
N VAL A 264 -7.33 8.01 16.60
CA VAL A 264 -7.07 7.38 15.31
C VAL A 264 -7.31 5.88 15.37
N ILE A 265 -6.82 5.23 16.41
CA ILE A 265 -7.10 3.82 16.69
C ILE A 265 -8.62 3.59 16.86
N ASN A 266 -9.32 4.44 17.62
CA ASN A 266 -10.76 4.34 17.82
C ASN A 266 -11.57 4.54 16.53
N TYR A 267 -11.24 5.53 15.71
CA TYR A 267 -11.87 5.72 14.39
C TYR A 267 -11.61 4.52 13.49
N SER A 268 -10.36 4.04 13.46
CA SER A 268 -9.99 2.87 12.65
C SER A 268 -10.68 1.56 13.09
N THR A 269 -11.08 1.46 14.37
CA THR A 269 -11.82 0.32 14.93
C THR A 269 -13.34 0.51 14.89
N THR A 270 -13.84 1.74 14.83
CA THR A 270 -15.28 2.06 14.76
C THR A 270 -15.80 1.98 13.32
N TYR A 271 -15.03 2.52 12.37
CA TYR A 271 -15.37 2.55 10.95
C TYR A 271 -14.61 1.42 10.23
N VAL A 272 -14.95 0.18 10.58
CA VAL A 272 -14.37 -1.02 10.00
C VAL A 272 -14.78 -1.20 8.53
N LEU A 273 -13.93 -1.90 7.78
CA LEU A 273 -14.24 -2.44 6.46
C LEU A 273 -15.53 -3.28 6.56
N ASN A 274 -16.58 -2.85 5.85
CA ASN A 274 -17.97 -3.38 5.91
C ASN A 274 -18.78 -3.08 7.20
N GLY A 275 -18.40 -2.04 7.97
CA GLY A 275 -19.18 -1.52 9.10
C GLY A 275 -19.91 -0.21 8.79
N ASN A 276 -20.29 0.52 9.85
CA ASN A 276 -20.83 1.88 9.71
C ASN A 276 -19.82 2.75 8.93
N THR A 277 -20.31 3.54 7.98
CA THR A 277 -19.51 4.58 7.33
C THR A 277 -19.65 5.89 8.10
N PRO A 278 -18.60 6.73 8.18
CA PRO A 278 -18.75 8.05 8.75
C PRO A 278 -19.73 8.84 7.89
N ASP A 279 -20.74 9.46 8.50
CA ASP A 279 -21.60 10.40 7.79
C ASP A 279 -20.83 11.68 7.40
N GLU A 280 -21.42 12.53 6.57
CA GLU A 280 -20.75 13.76 6.11
C GLU A 280 -20.48 14.74 7.25
N ALA A 281 -21.34 14.74 8.29
CA ALA A 281 -21.15 15.53 9.49
C ALA A 281 -19.90 15.09 10.27
N THR A 282 -19.67 13.78 10.40
CA THR A 282 -18.48 13.20 11.04
C THR A 282 -17.23 13.52 10.23
N ARG A 283 -17.29 13.42 8.88
CA ARG A 283 -16.18 13.80 8.00
C ARG A 283 -15.83 15.27 8.13
N ALA A 284 -16.83 16.16 8.13
CA ALA A 284 -16.63 17.59 8.29
C ALA A 284 -16.10 17.94 9.70
N ALA A 285 -16.63 17.30 10.75
CA ALA A 285 -16.17 17.48 12.12
C ALA A 285 -14.72 17.03 12.30
N GLU A 286 -14.30 15.90 11.71
CA GLU A 286 -12.91 15.47 11.77
C GLU A 286 -11.97 16.27 10.88
N LYS A 287 -12.43 16.78 9.74
CA LYS A 287 -11.67 17.75 8.96
C LYS A 287 -11.40 18.99 9.81
N GLN A 288 -12.43 19.56 10.42
CA GLN A 288 -12.31 20.70 11.31
C GLN A 288 -11.39 20.41 12.51
N LYS A 289 -11.49 19.22 13.10
CA LYS A 289 -10.63 18.80 14.21
C LYS A 289 -9.19 18.59 13.79
N THR A 290 -8.95 18.05 12.59
CA THR A 290 -7.60 17.87 12.04
C THR A 290 -6.95 19.22 11.75
N ASP A 291 -7.69 20.14 11.13
CA ASP A 291 -7.23 21.51 10.88
C ASP A 291 -6.93 22.23 12.21
N SER A 292 -7.80 22.06 13.23
CA SER A 292 -7.55 22.59 14.57
C SER A 292 -6.31 21.97 15.21
N ASN A 293 -6.18 20.64 15.18
CA ASN A 293 -5.06 19.93 15.79
C ASN A 293 -3.74 20.28 15.13
N LYS A 294 -3.72 20.50 13.81
CA LYS A 294 -2.54 20.98 13.09
C LYS A 294 -2.02 22.28 13.70
N VAL A 295 -2.89 23.27 13.89
CA VAL A 295 -2.56 24.55 14.53
C VAL A 295 -2.06 24.35 15.97
N ILE A 296 -2.65 23.43 16.73
CA ILE A 296 -2.23 23.12 18.11
C ILE A 296 -0.81 22.58 18.12
N PHE A 297 -0.53 21.53 17.35
CA PHE A 297 0.76 20.86 17.36
C PHE A 297 1.86 21.77 16.80
N GLU A 298 1.59 22.51 15.73
CA GLU A 298 2.50 23.52 15.21
C GLU A 298 2.75 24.64 16.23
N GLY A 299 1.72 25.11 16.93
CA GLY A 299 1.84 26.14 17.97
C GLY A 299 2.68 25.73 19.16
N LEU A 300 2.53 24.49 19.61
CA LEU A 300 3.38 23.92 20.63
C LEU A 300 4.82 23.73 20.11
N GLY A 301 5.00 23.24 18.88
CA GLY A 301 6.30 23.17 18.21
C GLY A 301 7.03 24.50 18.14
N LYS A 302 6.32 25.57 17.76
CA LYS A 302 6.87 26.94 17.74
C LYS A 302 7.17 27.47 19.14
N SER A 303 6.42 27.07 20.15
CA SER A 303 6.75 27.37 21.55
C SER A 303 8.08 26.71 21.96
N VAL A 304 8.34 25.47 21.52
CA VAL A 304 9.64 24.80 21.71
C VAL A 304 10.76 25.55 20.97
N SER A 305 10.54 26.00 19.73
CA SER A 305 11.52 26.79 18.97
C SER A 305 11.89 28.11 19.68
N ILE A 306 10.90 28.82 20.25
CA ILE A 306 11.16 30.02 21.05
C ILE A 306 11.97 29.67 22.31
N LEU A 307 11.60 28.62 23.03
CA LEU A 307 12.33 28.18 24.23
C LEU A 307 13.76 27.70 23.90
N SER A 308 13.97 27.09 22.74
CA SER A 308 15.29 26.77 22.20
C SER A 308 16.12 28.05 21.98
N THR A 309 15.54 29.08 21.35
CA THR A 309 16.21 30.38 21.17
C THR A 309 16.63 30.97 22.52
N LEU A 310 15.74 30.96 23.51
CA LEU A 310 16.01 31.48 24.86
C LEU A 310 17.10 30.65 25.56
N MET A 311 17.09 29.34 25.41
CA MET A 311 18.14 28.44 25.94
C MET A 311 19.51 28.75 25.31
N GLY A 312 19.54 29.09 24.03
CA GLY A 312 20.75 29.40 23.25
C GLY A 312 21.56 30.58 23.81
N PHE A 313 20.95 31.46 24.60
CA PHE A 313 21.67 32.52 25.33
C PHE A 313 22.61 31.98 26.41
N THR A 314 22.43 30.73 26.83
CA THR A 314 23.23 30.08 27.88
C THR A 314 23.91 28.78 27.45
N ASP A 315 23.25 28.00 26.60
CA ASP A 315 23.69 26.67 26.16
C ASP A 315 23.20 26.43 24.72
N LYS A 316 24.05 26.73 23.75
CA LYS A 316 23.73 26.59 22.32
C LYS A 316 23.56 25.13 21.89
N ALA A 317 24.32 24.22 22.49
CA ALA A 317 24.25 22.79 22.15
C ALA A 317 22.90 22.21 22.60
N PHE A 318 22.52 22.50 23.85
CA PHE A 318 21.24 22.03 24.37
C PHE A 318 20.03 22.70 23.70
N ALA A 319 20.15 23.97 23.30
CA ALA A 319 19.15 24.64 22.46
C ALA A 319 18.92 23.88 21.14
N GLY A 320 20.00 23.55 20.41
CA GLY A 320 19.90 22.76 19.18
C GLY A 320 19.21 21.41 19.39
N HIS A 321 19.55 20.70 20.47
CA HIS A 321 18.88 19.44 20.83
C HIS A 321 17.39 19.61 21.08
N LEU A 322 17.00 20.66 21.80
CA LEU A 322 15.59 20.93 22.12
C LEU A 322 14.76 21.21 20.85
N GLN A 323 15.32 21.97 19.90
CA GLN A 323 14.68 22.25 18.63
C GLN A 323 14.45 20.97 17.81
N ILE A 324 15.48 20.12 17.69
CA ILE A 324 15.40 18.84 16.96
C ILE A 324 14.28 17.96 17.51
N ILE A 325 14.17 17.85 18.84
CA ILE A 325 13.13 17.02 19.49
C ILE A 325 11.73 17.59 19.23
N GLY A 326 11.56 18.90 19.38
CA GLY A 326 10.30 19.58 19.09
C GLY A 326 9.85 19.35 17.65
N ASP A 327 10.78 19.51 16.70
CA ASP A 327 10.52 19.29 15.28
C ASP A 327 10.14 17.84 14.94
N ALA A 328 10.80 16.85 15.56
CA ALA A 328 10.50 15.44 15.40
C ALA A 328 9.10 15.08 15.94
N MET A 329 8.73 15.60 17.11
CA MET A 329 7.41 15.40 17.71
C MET A 329 6.30 15.99 16.83
N VAL A 330 6.45 17.25 16.39
CA VAL A 330 5.44 17.92 15.53
C VAL A 330 5.26 17.16 14.23
N THR A 331 6.35 16.73 13.60
CA THR A 331 6.31 15.98 12.34
C THR A 331 5.61 14.63 12.52
N SER A 332 5.89 13.93 13.62
CA SER A 332 5.26 12.64 13.94
C SER A 332 3.75 12.78 14.11
N VAL A 333 3.31 13.79 14.86
CA VAL A 333 1.89 14.01 15.08
C VAL A 333 1.17 14.55 13.83
N THR A 334 1.87 15.36 13.01
CA THR A 334 1.35 15.78 11.71
C THR A 334 1.09 14.58 10.80
N ALA A 335 1.99 13.59 10.78
CA ALA A 335 1.79 12.35 10.03
C ALA A 335 0.52 11.60 10.48
N ILE A 336 0.30 11.52 11.79
CA ILE A 336 -0.88 10.89 12.39
C ILE A 336 -2.17 11.65 12.03
N ASN A 337 -2.11 12.98 12.02
CA ASN A 337 -3.24 13.83 11.64
C ASN A 337 -3.61 13.68 10.15
N THR A 338 -2.62 13.70 9.26
CA THR A 338 -2.86 13.55 7.81
C THR A 338 -3.45 12.19 7.48
N TYR A 339 -3.01 11.12 8.16
CA TYR A 339 -3.60 9.80 8.04
C TYR A 339 -5.12 9.81 8.29
N MET A 340 -5.60 10.53 9.31
CA MET A 340 -7.03 10.59 9.62
C MET A 340 -7.85 11.23 8.49
N THR A 341 -7.38 12.33 7.91
CA THR A 341 -8.05 12.97 6.77
C THR A 341 -8.06 12.08 5.54
N THR A 342 -6.98 11.34 5.28
CA THR A 342 -6.93 10.35 4.19
C THR A 342 -7.95 9.24 4.39
N VAL A 343 -8.05 8.68 5.61
CA VAL A 343 -9.03 7.65 5.96
C VAL A 343 -10.47 8.12 5.74
N LEU A 344 -10.76 9.39 6.05
CA LEU A 344 -12.13 9.91 6.03
C LEU A 344 -12.55 10.52 4.69
N ASN A 345 -11.62 11.06 3.89
CA ASN A 345 -11.93 11.69 2.59
C ASN A 345 -12.11 10.68 1.44
N ALA A 346 -11.77 9.41 1.64
CA ALA A 346 -11.78 8.39 0.58
C ALA A 346 -13.20 8.00 0.07
N GLY A 347 -14.29 8.40 0.73
CA GLY A 347 -15.67 8.14 0.26
C GLY A 347 -16.09 6.65 0.37
N LEU A 348 -17.42 6.42 0.34
CA LEU A 348 -18.11 5.20 0.80
C LEU A 348 -17.63 3.86 0.19
N THR A 349 -16.98 3.86 -0.97
CA THR A 349 -16.51 2.63 -1.66
C THR A 349 -15.00 2.53 -1.79
N THR A 350 -14.26 3.65 -1.68
CA THR A 350 -12.81 3.72 -1.85
C THR A 350 -12.07 3.61 -0.51
N ALA A 351 -12.67 4.04 0.60
CA ALA A 351 -12.13 3.76 1.93
C ALA A 351 -11.99 2.26 2.21
N ALA A 352 -12.73 1.43 1.47
CA ALA A 352 -12.75 -0.02 1.63
C ALA A 352 -11.53 -0.75 1.01
N THR A 353 -10.79 -0.12 0.09
CA THR A 353 -9.69 -0.79 -0.65
C THR A 353 -8.33 -0.09 -0.49
N VAL A 354 -8.30 1.14 0.02
CA VAL A 354 -7.16 2.06 -0.19
C VAL A 354 -6.21 2.23 1.01
N LEU A 355 -6.58 1.75 2.20
CA LEU A 355 -5.94 2.24 3.41
C LEU A 355 -4.65 1.51 3.76
N GLY A 356 -3.53 1.96 3.16
CA GLY A 356 -2.19 1.57 3.55
C GLY A 356 -1.07 2.53 3.09
N THR A 357 -0.50 3.27 4.06
CA THR A 357 0.97 3.42 4.32
C THR A 357 1.82 4.55 3.75
N ALA A 358 1.54 5.12 2.58
CA ALA A 358 2.51 6.06 1.97
C ALA A 358 2.70 7.36 2.76
N VAL A 359 1.62 7.92 3.31
CA VAL A 359 1.59 9.23 4.01
C VAL A 359 2.25 9.19 5.40
N LEU A 360 2.12 8.06 6.12
CA LEU A 360 2.70 7.90 7.46
C LEU A 360 4.23 7.75 7.40
N THR A 361 4.72 7.00 6.41
CA THR A 361 6.14 6.65 6.29
C THR A 361 7.04 7.86 6.03
N GLY A 362 6.70 8.74 5.08
CA GLY A 362 7.57 9.87 4.71
C GLY A 362 7.77 10.90 5.83
N ASN A 363 6.71 11.20 6.58
CA ASN A 363 6.76 12.18 7.67
C ASN A 363 7.39 11.60 8.95
N LEU A 364 7.08 10.34 9.32
CA LEU A 364 7.73 9.67 10.45
C LEU A 364 9.23 9.43 10.18
N LEU A 365 9.60 9.15 8.93
CA LEU A 365 10.99 9.04 8.51
C LEU A 365 11.74 10.37 8.63
N GLY A 366 11.12 11.50 8.23
CA GLY A 366 11.69 12.83 8.44
C GLY A 366 11.92 13.15 9.92
N ALA A 367 11.04 12.68 10.81
CA ALA A 367 11.23 12.77 12.25
C ALA A 367 12.42 11.93 12.74
N ALA A 368 12.57 10.68 12.26
CA ALA A 368 13.70 9.81 12.58
C ALA A 368 15.04 10.41 12.10
N MET A 369 15.10 10.92 10.87
CA MET A 369 16.30 11.59 10.32
C MET A 369 16.66 12.87 11.07
N SER A 370 15.66 13.61 11.57
CA SER A 370 15.92 14.77 12.44
C SER A 370 16.62 14.33 13.73
N LEU A 371 16.21 13.20 14.32
CA LEU A 371 16.83 12.66 15.53
C LEU A 371 18.25 12.16 15.31
N VAL A 372 18.62 11.72 14.11
CA VAL A 372 20.02 11.36 13.77
C VAL A 372 20.98 12.53 14.02
N LYS A 373 20.54 13.78 13.79
CA LYS A 373 21.37 14.98 14.02
C LYS A 373 21.82 15.17 15.47
N LEU A 374 21.05 14.65 16.45
CA LEU A 374 21.44 14.68 17.86
C LEU A 374 22.71 13.86 18.15
N PHE A 375 23.01 12.85 17.33
CA PHE A 375 24.11 11.93 17.53
C PHE A 375 25.33 12.23 16.63
N THR A 376 25.16 13.07 15.60
CA THR A 376 26.24 13.45 14.67
C THR A 376 26.85 14.82 14.98
N GLY A 377 26.12 15.71 15.68
CA GLY A 377 26.55 17.08 15.98
C GLY A 377 27.27 17.32 17.31
N ALA A 378 27.39 16.32 18.20
CA ALA A 378 27.84 16.55 19.58
C ALA A 378 28.94 15.57 20.03
N ASN A 379 30.12 16.09 20.37
CA ASN A 379 31.16 15.39 21.15
C ASN A 379 30.81 15.33 22.66
N SER A 380 29.54 15.50 23.02
CA SER A 380 29.07 15.60 24.41
C SER A 380 27.85 14.70 24.61
N ASP A 381 27.90 13.89 25.66
CA ASP A 381 26.91 12.90 26.06
C ASP A 381 25.48 13.51 26.16
N PRO A 382 24.43 12.90 25.57
CA PRO A 382 23.07 13.45 25.61
C PRO A 382 22.53 13.57 27.05
N ASN A 383 21.94 14.73 27.39
CA ASN A 383 21.28 14.95 28.68
C ASN A 383 20.16 13.90 28.94
N ALA A 384 19.98 13.47 30.20
CA ALA A 384 18.96 12.47 30.58
C ALA A 384 17.52 12.85 30.16
N MET A 385 17.21 14.15 30.12
CA MET A 385 15.93 14.67 29.61
C MET A 385 15.71 14.33 28.13
N ILE A 386 16.77 14.40 27.31
CA ILE A 386 16.72 14.10 25.88
C ILE A 386 16.38 12.62 25.66
N MET A 387 17.03 11.73 26.40
CA MET A 387 16.77 10.30 26.32
C MET A 387 15.36 9.92 26.77
N ALA A 388 14.83 10.60 27.80
CA ALA A 388 13.46 10.37 28.28
C ALA A 388 12.40 10.74 27.22
N GLU A 389 12.60 11.84 26.49
CA GLU A 389 11.66 12.27 25.44
C GLU A 389 11.76 11.41 24.18
N ILE A 390 12.97 10.96 23.80
CA ILE A 390 13.16 9.97 22.72
C ILE A 390 12.40 8.67 23.05
N LYS A 391 12.46 8.22 24.31
CA LYS A 391 11.73 7.03 24.78
C LYS A 391 10.22 7.19 24.72
N LYS A 392 9.70 8.40 24.98
CA LYS A 392 8.26 8.68 24.84
C LYS A 392 7.81 8.65 23.39
N LEU A 393 8.58 9.28 22.50
CA LEU A 393 8.31 9.21 21.05
C LEU A 393 8.31 7.74 20.57
N GLN A 394 9.28 6.93 21.00
CA GLN A 394 9.30 5.50 20.75
C GLN A 394 8.02 4.81 21.24
N GLN A 395 7.56 5.11 22.46
CA GLN A 395 6.34 4.52 23.02
C GLN A 395 5.07 4.96 22.28
N GLN A 396 5.03 6.16 21.73
CA GLN A 396 3.92 6.62 20.90
C GLN A 396 3.88 5.87 19.57
N ILE A 397 5.04 5.75 18.91
CA ILE A 397 5.18 4.98 17.67
C ILE A 397 4.82 3.51 17.92
N SER A 398 5.28 2.92 19.03
CA SER A 398 4.93 1.55 19.43
C SER A 398 3.44 1.39 19.70
N ARG A 399 2.78 2.36 20.38
CA ARG A 399 1.33 2.29 20.64
C ARG A 399 0.50 2.42 19.37
N LEU A 400 0.92 3.28 18.46
CA LEU A 400 0.32 3.38 17.13
C LEU A 400 0.51 2.05 16.39
N ALA A 401 1.74 1.50 16.41
CA ALA A 401 2.06 0.20 15.82
C ALA A 401 1.19 -0.92 16.43
N ASP A 402 1.19 -1.13 17.74
CA ASP A 402 0.40 -2.17 18.44
C ASP A 402 -1.12 -2.03 18.22
N GLY A 403 -1.61 -0.79 18.19
CA GLY A 403 -3.02 -0.50 17.92
C GLY A 403 -3.41 -0.84 16.47
N MET A 404 -2.47 -0.66 15.54
CA MET A 404 -2.64 -1.02 14.14
C MET A 404 -2.29 -2.49 13.85
N ASP A 405 -1.43 -3.13 14.64
CA ASP A 405 -0.99 -4.53 14.57
C ASP A 405 -2.20 -5.48 14.69
N LYS A 406 -3.14 -5.16 15.58
CA LYS A 406 -4.43 -5.86 15.73
C LYS A 406 -5.31 -5.82 14.47
N ARG A 407 -5.07 -4.89 13.54
CA ARG A 407 -5.70 -4.80 12.22
C ARG A 407 -4.79 -5.37 11.13
N PHE A 408 -3.46 -5.24 11.27
CA PHE A 408 -2.46 -5.72 10.33
C PHE A 408 -2.19 -7.22 10.39
N ASP A 409 -2.48 -7.90 11.50
CA ASP A 409 -2.53 -9.37 11.63
C ASP A 409 -3.45 -10.03 10.59
N ARG A 410 -4.42 -9.27 10.05
CA ARG A 410 -5.32 -9.72 8.99
C ARG A 410 -5.00 -9.15 7.60
N ILE A 411 -4.13 -8.14 7.47
CA ILE A 411 -4.03 -7.33 6.23
C ILE A 411 -2.59 -6.99 5.77
N GLU A 412 -1.55 -6.84 6.59
CA GLU A 412 -0.22 -6.40 6.11
C GLU A 412 0.99 -6.91 6.94
N THR A 413 1.77 -7.87 6.41
CA THR A 413 3.03 -8.34 7.02
C THR A 413 4.20 -7.35 6.86
N ALA A 414 4.23 -6.55 5.78
CA ALA A 414 5.35 -5.65 5.48
C ALA A 414 5.43 -4.42 6.40
N LEU A 415 4.29 -3.96 6.91
CA LEU A 415 4.24 -2.89 7.91
C LEU A 415 4.68 -3.35 9.28
N ASN A 416 4.30 -4.56 9.69
CA ASN A 416 4.71 -5.13 10.97
C ASN A 416 6.24 -5.31 11.02
N THR A 417 6.86 -5.71 9.92
CA THR A 417 8.32 -5.71 9.78
C THR A 417 8.89 -4.29 9.82
N MET A 418 8.35 -3.34 9.03
CA MET A 418 8.84 -1.96 8.98
C MET A 418 8.75 -1.21 10.33
N TYR A 419 7.62 -1.34 11.03
CA TYR A 419 7.42 -0.76 12.37
C TYR A 419 8.22 -1.52 13.43
N GLY A 420 8.30 -2.85 13.33
CA GLY A 420 9.16 -3.67 14.20
C GLY A 420 10.63 -3.29 14.07
N ASP A 421 11.10 -3.04 12.85
CA ASP A 421 12.45 -2.58 12.55
C ASP A 421 12.64 -1.14 13.07
N LEU A 422 11.69 -0.22 12.87
CA LEU A 422 11.81 1.17 13.36
C LEU A 422 11.76 1.28 14.88
N VAL A 423 10.91 0.49 15.54
CA VAL A 423 10.88 0.35 17.00
C VAL A 423 12.14 -0.35 17.51
N GLY A 424 12.65 -1.36 16.79
CA GLY A 424 13.93 -2.02 17.05
C GLY A 424 15.11 -1.05 16.95
N MET A 425 15.15 -0.23 15.89
CA MET A 425 16.13 0.82 15.64
C MET A 425 16.12 1.88 16.75
N LEU A 426 14.94 2.39 17.14
CA LEU A 426 14.80 3.31 18.27
C LEU A 426 15.18 2.67 19.62
N THR A 427 14.97 1.35 19.77
CA THR A 427 15.41 0.59 20.95
C THR A 427 16.93 0.47 21.00
N GLU A 428 17.59 0.21 19.87
CA GLU A 428 19.05 0.10 19.78
C GLU A 428 19.76 1.46 19.90
N LEU A 429 19.16 2.56 19.44
CA LEU A 429 19.65 3.93 19.65
C LEU A 429 19.80 4.29 21.15
N THR A 430 19.15 3.56 22.05
CA THR A 430 19.30 3.75 23.50
C THR A 430 20.48 2.99 24.13
N ARG A 431 21.26 2.21 23.35
CA ARG A 431 22.21 1.22 23.91
C ARG A 431 23.72 1.58 23.86
N SER A 432 24.24 2.37 22.91
CA SER A 432 25.65 2.87 22.94
C SER A 432 25.99 3.85 21.79
N VAL A 433 26.64 5.00 22.07
CA VAL A 433 26.91 6.11 21.12
C VAL A 433 27.95 5.82 20.02
N GLU A 434 28.89 4.89 20.23
CA GLU A 434 29.92 4.56 19.22
C GLU A 434 29.46 3.54 18.17
N GLU A 435 28.63 2.56 18.56
CA GLU A 435 27.96 1.65 17.62
C GLU A 435 26.89 2.37 16.77
N ILE A 436 26.35 3.48 17.29
CA ILE A 436 25.40 4.36 16.57
C ILE A 436 26.03 4.91 15.28
N LYS A 437 27.29 5.37 15.28
CA LYS A 437 27.89 5.97 14.08
C LYS A 437 28.07 4.98 12.92
N ALA A 438 28.47 3.74 13.22
CA ALA A 438 28.64 2.69 12.22
C ALA A 438 27.29 2.15 11.72
N LYS A 439 26.31 1.96 12.61
CA LYS A 439 24.97 1.51 12.22
C LYS A 439 24.12 2.60 11.58
N LEU A 440 24.42 3.88 11.77
CA LEU A 440 23.71 4.98 11.12
C LEU A 440 23.82 4.92 9.58
N GLY A 441 24.95 4.50 9.02
CA GLY A 441 25.08 4.26 7.57
C GLY A 441 24.16 3.12 7.09
N GLU A 442 24.04 2.06 7.88
CA GLU A 442 23.18 0.91 7.62
C GLU A 442 21.68 1.24 7.79
N ILE A 443 21.35 2.02 8.82
CA ILE A 443 20.02 2.55 9.14
C ILE A 443 19.53 3.49 8.03
N THR A 444 20.39 4.39 7.54
CA THR A 444 20.07 5.29 6.42
C THR A 444 19.75 4.45 5.18
N THR A 445 20.54 3.41 4.91
CA THR A 445 20.36 2.47 3.79
C THR A 445 19.06 1.63 3.89
N GLN A 446 18.71 1.13 5.08
CA GLN A 446 17.49 0.36 5.32
C GLN A 446 16.22 1.22 5.34
N LEU A 447 16.29 2.41 5.96
CA LEU A 447 15.19 3.38 5.97
C LEU A 447 14.85 3.93 4.57
N HIS A 448 15.82 3.97 3.65
CA HIS A 448 15.60 4.33 2.26
C HIS A 448 14.89 3.25 1.42
N THR A 449 14.82 2.02 1.91
CA THR A 449 14.10 0.90 1.26
C THR A 449 12.59 0.91 1.58
N ILE A 450 12.17 1.71 2.56
CA ILE A 450 10.83 1.64 3.17
C ILE A 450 9.79 2.55 2.48
N GLU A 451 10.22 3.44 1.60
CA GLU A 451 9.33 4.33 0.84
C GLU A 451 8.64 3.48 -0.27
N ARG A 452 7.41 3.02 -0.10
CA ARG A 452 6.76 2.07 -1.06
C ARG A 452 6.56 2.59 -2.49
N LYS A 453 6.79 3.88 -2.72
CA LYS A 453 6.90 4.50 -4.04
C LYS A 453 8.30 4.38 -4.66
N VAL A 454 9.25 3.83 -3.91
CA VAL A 454 10.71 3.75 -4.19
C VAL A 454 11.12 2.39 -4.73
N ASP A 455 10.27 1.37 -4.73
CA ASP A 455 10.67 0.05 -5.23
C ASP A 455 11.09 0.06 -6.72
N SER A 456 10.39 0.81 -7.58
CA SER A 456 10.78 0.98 -8.98
C SER A 456 11.79 2.10 -9.18
N MET A 457 11.71 3.19 -8.41
CA MET A 457 12.55 4.37 -8.61
C MET A 457 13.92 4.26 -7.91
N ALA A 458 14.03 3.71 -6.69
CA ALA A 458 15.35 3.35 -6.13
C ALA A 458 16.02 2.25 -6.94
N LEU A 459 15.27 1.31 -7.51
CA LEU A 459 15.87 0.32 -8.38
C LEU A 459 16.30 0.94 -9.71
N ALA A 460 15.54 1.87 -10.28
CA ALA A 460 15.95 2.62 -11.46
C ALA A 460 17.18 3.46 -11.17
N ILE A 461 17.22 4.10 -10.00
CA ILE A 461 18.40 4.76 -9.47
C ILE A 461 19.52 3.74 -9.28
N HIS A 462 19.29 2.54 -8.76
CA HIS A 462 20.34 1.54 -8.53
C HIS A 462 20.94 1.03 -9.85
N VAL A 463 20.11 0.69 -10.83
CA VAL A 463 20.54 0.29 -12.18
C VAL A 463 21.30 1.44 -12.87
N ALA A 464 20.77 2.66 -12.74
CA ALA A 464 21.47 3.85 -13.21
C ALA A 464 22.79 4.08 -12.46
N LEU A 465 22.83 3.83 -11.15
CA LEU A 465 24.01 4.02 -10.29
C LEU A 465 25.09 2.99 -10.58
N GLN A 466 24.74 1.72 -10.83
CA GLN A 466 25.69 0.70 -11.31
C GLN A 466 26.35 1.17 -12.60
N SER A 467 25.58 1.72 -13.53
CA SER A 467 26.11 2.28 -14.78
C SER A 467 26.90 3.58 -14.55
N ILE A 468 26.48 4.44 -13.61
CA ILE A 468 27.22 5.65 -13.19
C ILE A 468 28.54 5.27 -12.53
N ALA A 469 28.60 4.15 -11.82
CA ALA A 469 29.80 3.70 -11.13
C ALA A 469 30.96 3.39 -12.08
N GLU A 470 30.65 3.16 -13.36
CA GLU A 470 31.59 2.96 -14.47
C GLU A 470 31.87 4.27 -15.23
N SER A 471 31.19 5.36 -14.90
CA SER A 471 31.28 6.66 -15.59
C SER A 471 32.18 7.68 -14.86
N PRO A 472 32.67 8.73 -15.56
CA PRO A 472 33.38 9.84 -14.92
C PRO A 472 32.60 10.56 -13.82
N LEU A 473 31.26 10.50 -13.83
CA LEU A 473 30.41 11.15 -12.83
C LEU A 473 30.65 10.59 -11.42
N ARG A 474 30.95 9.30 -11.28
CA ARG A 474 31.29 8.71 -9.97
C ARG A 474 32.48 9.43 -9.34
N SER A 475 33.54 9.64 -10.12
CA SER A 475 34.73 10.35 -9.64
C SER A 475 34.41 11.79 -9.24
N VAL A 476 33.42 12.43 -9.87
CA VAL A 476 32.99 13.76 -9.45
C VAL A 476 32.32 13.71 -8.09
N ILE A 477 31.38 12.79 -7.93
CA ILE A 477 30.61 12.63 -6.69
C ILE A 477 31.53 12.27 -5.52
N THR A 478 32.45 11.33 -5.70
CA THR A 478 33.33 10.89 -4.60
C THR A 478 34.40 11.91 -4.23
N THR A 479 34.80 12.79 -5.15
CA THR A 479 35.97 13.66 -4.95
C THR A 479 35.60 15.12 -4.72
N TYR A 480 34.57 15.65 -5.40
CA TYR A 480 34.29 17.09 -5.46
C TYR A 480 32.99 17.50 -4.76
N VAL A 481 32.03 16.59 -4.60
CA VAL A 481 30.82 16.85 -3.81
C VAL A 481 31.18 16.88 -2.33
N HIS A 482 30.81 17.95 -1.62
CA HIS A 482 31.17 18.19 -0.22
C HIS A 482 32.69 18.19 0.06
N HIS A 483 33.51 18.52 -0.95
CA HIS A 483 34.98 18.46 -0.85
C HIS A 483 35.52 19.17 0.39
N GLU A 484 35.08 20.41 0.66
CA GLU A 484 35.53 21.17 1.83
C GLU A 484 35.16 20.52 3.16
N ALA A 485 33.98 19.91 3.25
CA ALA A 485 33.52 19.25 4.48
C ALA A 485 34.27 17.95 4.77
N ILE A 486 34.71 17.25 3.72
CA ILE A 486 35.39 15.93 3.81
C ILE A 486 36.91 16.11 3.91
N ALA A 487 37.49 16.94 3.05
CA ALA A 487 38.93 17.15 2.96
C ALA A 487 39.45 18.28 3.85
N SER A 488 38.56 19.07 4.48
CA SER A 488 38.90 20.29 5.23
C SER A 488 39.64 21.35 4.40
N GLU A 489 39.59 21.25 3.07
CA GLU A 489 40.20 22.17 2.12
C GLU A 489 39.21 22.47 0.97
N PRO A 490 39.12 23.72 0.49
CA PRO A 490 38.26 24.05 -0.65
C PRO A 490 38.84 23.48 -1.96
N ILE A 491 38.01 23.40 -3.00
CA ILE A 491 38.50 23.00 -4.34
C ILE A 491 39.62 23.97 -4.78
N PRO A 492 40.80 23.46 -5.18
CA PRO A 492 42.02 24.27 -5.26
C PRO A 492 41.98 25.36 -6.34
N ASP A 493 41.36 25.09 -7.49
CA ASP A 493 41.36 26.04 -8.60
C ASP A 493 40.23 25.81 -9.63
N TYR A 494 39.92 26.87 -10.38
CA TYR A 494 38.91 26.82 -11.44
C TYR A 494 39.39 26.10 -12.72
N ILE A 495 40.60 26.42 -13.20
CA ILE A 495 41.04 26.15 -14.58
C ILE A 495 41.40 24.67 -14.77
N ASN A 496 42.05 24.06 -13.79
CA ASN A 496 42.60 22.71 -13.85
C ASN A 496 41.76 21.70 -13.06
N THR A 497 40.89 22.17 -12.16
CA THR A 497 40.13 21.31 -11.24
C THR A 497 38.62 21.50 -11.40
N TYR A 498 38.03 22.61 -10.93
CA TYR A 498 36.58 22.76 -10.88
C TYR A 498 35.91 22.58 -12.25
N PHE A 499 36.33 23.34 -13.26
CA PHE A 499 35.68 23.29 -14.58
C PHE A 499 35.94 21.96 -15.31
N PRO A 500 37.20 21.54 -15.59
CA PRO A 500 37.44 20.35 -16.41
C PRO A 500 37.18 19.02 -15.70
N LYS A 501 37.24 18.95 -14.36
CA LYS A 501 37.15 17.68 -13.62
C LYS A 501 35.87 17.52 -12.80
N ALA A 502 35.17 18.59 -12.44
CA ALA A 502 33.92 18.51 -11.68
C ALA A 502 32.71 18.94 -12.52
N GLU A 503 32.67 20.21 -12.94
CA GLU A 503 31.51 20.80 -13.62
C GLU A 503 31.30 20.22 -15.02
N SER A 504 32.35 20.15 -15.85
CA SER A 504 32.23 19.73 -17.25
C SER A 504 31.83 18.26 -17.43
N PRO A 505 32.41 17.30 -16.68
CA PRO A 505 31.93 15.91 -16.72
C PRO A 505 30.49 15.77 -16.25
N THR A 506 30.08 16.52 -15.21
CA THR A 506 28.71 16.50 -14.70
C THR A 506 27.72 17.05 -15.72
N PHE A 507 28.03 18.19 -16.33
CA PHE A 507 27.22 18.77 -17.41
C PHE A 507 27.09 17.84 -18.60
N THR A 508 28.21 17.25 -19.05
CA THR A 508 28.24 16.30 -20.18
C THR A 508 27.36 15.10 -19.87
N PHE A 509 27.43 14.60 -18.64
CA PHE A 509 26.58 13.49 -18.23
C PHE A 509 25.10 13.85 -18.27
N ALA A 510 24.73 14.96 -17.63
CA ALA A 510 23.34 15.42 -17.55
C ALA A 510 22.73 15.73 -18.93
N THR A 511 23.51 16.23 -19.88
CA THR A 511 23.00 16.68 -21.18
C THR A 511 23.10 15.64 -22.30
N LEU A 512 24.09 14.75 -22.24
CA LEU A 512 24.40 13.79 -23.30
C LEU A 512 24.36 12.34 -22.77
N THR A 513 25.20 11.98 -21.81
CA THR A 513 25.41 10.57 -21.41
C THR A 513 24.17 9.92 -20.82
N ALA A 514 23.34 10.65 -20.07
CA ALA A 514 22.10 10.12 -19.49
C ALA A 514 21.07 9.67 -20.56
N LYS A 515 21.29 10.03 -21.84
CA LYS A 515 20.49 9.58 -22.98
C LYS A 515 21.06 8.31 -23.63
N ASP A 516 22.25 7.83 -23.24
CA ASP A 516 22.96 6.75 -23.92
C ASP A 516 22.15 5.44 -23.97
N GLN A 517 22.01 4.92 -25.19
CA GLN A 517 21.27 3.69 -25.48
C GLN A 517 22.08 2.47 -25.06
N GLY A 518 21.39 1.44 -24.59
CA GLY A 518 22.01 0.20 -24.11
C GLY A 518 22.48 0.30 -22.67
N THR A 519 23.05 1.45 -22.26
CA THR A 519 23.51 1.71 -20.90
C THR A 519 22.40 2.26 -20.00
N TYR A 520 21.76 3.38 -20.37
CA TYR A 520 20.76 4.04 -19.51
C TYR A 520 19.33 3.95 -20.06
N THR A 521 19.21 3.82 -21.37
CA THR A 521 17.92 3.76 -22.08
C THR A 521 17.84 2.54 -22.98
N VAL A 522 16.61 2.08 -23.24
CA VAL A 522 16.36 0.98 -24.18
C VAL A 522 16.89 1.35 -25.57
N PRO A 523 17.65 0.48 -26.26
CA PRO A 523 18.13 0.74 -27.62
C PRO A 523 17.00 0.98 -28.62
N GLU A 524 17.23 1.89 -29.57
CA GLU A 524 16.28 2.14 -30.65
C GLU A 524 16.18 0.91 -31.57
N GLY A 525 14.97 0.62 -32.06
CA GLY A 525 14.70 -0.57 -32.87
C GLY A 525 14.54 -1.88 -32.06
N THR A 526 14.60 -1.82 -30.72
CA THR A 526 14.25 -2.97 -29.86
C THR A 526 12.83 -3.45 -30.15
N SER A 527 12.63 -4.77 -30.15
CA SER A 527 11.34 -5.40 -30.45
C SER A 527 10.24 -4.97 -29.47
N LEU A 528 9.06 -4.64 -30.00
CA LEU A 528 7.87 -4.27 -29.22
C LEU A 528 7.05 -5.49 -28.76
N ALA A 529 7.50 -6.71 -29.07
CA ALA A 529 6.75 -7.94 -28.80
C ALA A 529 6.75 -8.34 -27.31
N ASP A 530 7.80 -8.00 -26.57
CA ASP A 530 7.94 -8.31 -25.14
C ASP A 530 8.32 -7.07 -24.33
N PRO A 531 7.36 -6.18 -24.03
CA PRO A 531 7.64 -4.98 -23.25
C PRO A 531 8.03 -5.27 -21.80
N LEU A 532 7.73 -6.46 -21.26
CA LEU A 532 8.07 -6.77 -19.88
C LEU A 532 9.57 -7.02 -19.69
N SER A 533 10.23 -7.70 -20.64
CA SER A 533 11.68 -7.91 -20.56
C SER A 533 12.44 -6.58 -20.53
N GLU A 534 11.99 -5.60 -21.33
CA GLU A 534 12.60 -4.27 -21.35
C GLU A 534 12.29 -3.48 -20.09
N LEU A 535 11.06 -3.58 -19.55
CA LEU A 535 10.71 -2.98 -18.27
C LEU A 535 11.45 -3.59 -17.09
N ASP A 536 11.70 -4.90 -17.07
CA ASP A 536 12.45 -5.54 -15.99
C ASP A 536 13.95 -5.18 -16.05
N LYS A 537 14.48 -4.91 -17.24
CA LYS A 537 15.88 -4.52 -17.44
C LYS A 537 16.16 -3.03 -17.24
N TYR A 538 15.34 -2.17 -17.83
CA TYR A 538 15.58 -0.72 -17.88
C TYR A 538 14.64 0.09 -16.98
N LEU A 539 13.60 -0.57 -16.44
CA LEU A 539 12.55 0.06 -15.62
C LEU A 539 11.77 1.14 -16.38
N PRO A 540 10.64 1.63 -15.87
CA PRO A 540 9.85 2.64 -16.58
C PRO A 540 10.67 3.88 -16.95
N ASP A 541 11.57 4.32 -16.07
CA ASP A 541 12.47 5.47 -16.24
C ASP A 541 13.40 5.33 -17.46
N GLY A 542 14.03 4.16 -17.66
CA GLY A 542 14.90 3.90 -18.81
C GLY A 542 14.14 3.54 -20.09
N ALA A 543 12.85 3.24 -19.97
CA ALA A 543 12.01 2.75 -21.06
C ALA A 543 11.09 3.81 -21.69
N ILE A 544 11.19 5.10 -21.33
CA ILE A 544 10.26 6.14 -21.82
C ILE A 544 10.12 6.17 -23.36
N ASN A 545 11.24 6.18 -24.09
CA ASN A 545 11.22 6.19 -25.56
C ASN A 545 10.69 4.88 -26.15
N TYR A 546 10.98 3.74 -25.51
CA TYR A 546 10.48 2.43 -25.90
C TYR A 546 8.96 2.34 -25.70
N LEU A 547 8.46 2.77 -24.53
CA LEU A 547 7.03 2.82 -24.23
C LEU A 547 6.29 3.79 -25.16
N THR A 548 6.91 4.92 -25.53
CA THR A 548 6.34 5.81 -26.55
C THR A 548 6.16 5.08 -27.89
N ALA A 549 7.18 4.36 -28.36
CA ALA A 549 7.10 3.57 -29.59
C ALA A 549 6.08 2.42 -29.47
N TRP A 550 6.02 1.78 -28.30
CA TRP A 550 5.06 0.71 -28.02
C TRP A 550 3.62 1.23 -28.06
N ALA A 551 3.33 2.35 -27.39
CA ALA A 551 2.01 2.97 -27.37
C ALA A 551 1.58 3.43 -28.77
N ALA A 552 2.48 4.08 -29.51
CA ALA A 552 2.25 4.47 -30.90
C ALA A 552 1.87 3.27 -31.79
N ASN A 553 2.63 2.17 -31.70
CA ASN A 553 2.35 0.95 -32.44
C ASN A 553 1.04 0.27 -31.98
N ARG A 554 0.75 0.26 -30.68
CA ARG A 554 -0.46 -0.35 -30.11
C ARG A 554 -1.73 0.37 -30.54
N LEU A 555 -1.70 1.70 -30.57
CA LEU A 555 -2.84 2.56 -30.91
C LEU A 555 -2.94 2.89 -32.41
N GLY A 556 -1.94 2.50 -33.22
CA GLY A 556 -1.87 2.92 -34.62
C GLY A 556 -1.70 4.44 -34.79
N ALA A 557 -1.15 5.11 -33.79
CA ALA A 557 -1.02 6.57 -33.73
C ALA A 557 0.44 7.01 -33.91
N GLN A 558 0.66 8.22 -34.42
CA GLN A 558 1.99 8.83 -34.47
C GLN A 558 2.20 9.73 -33.26
N TRP A 559 3.16 9.36 -32.41
CA TRP A 559 3.50 10.10 -31.21
C TRP A 559 4.91 10.69 -31.37
N PRO A 560 5.13 11.97 -30.99
CA PRO A 560 6.47 12.51 -30.89
C PRO A 560 7.34 11.64 -29.98
N ASN A 561 8.42 11.07 -30.52
CA ASN A 561 9.31 10.19 -29.78
C ASN A 561 10.75 10.71 -29.81
N ALA A 562 10.93 11.94 -29.32
CA ALA A 562 12.26 12.53 -29.20
C ALA A 562 13.05 11.79 -28.11
N ARG A 563 14.33 11.49 -28.37
CA ARG A 563 15.20 10.80 -27.41
C ARG A 563 15.34 11.61 -26.10
N VAL A 564 14.88 11.02 -25.00
CA VAL A 564 14.95 11.60 -23.67
C VAL A 564 15.99 10.89 -22.81
N ALA A 565 16.46 11.56 -21.76
CA ALA A 565 17.38 10.96 -20.81
C ALA A 565 16.62 10.06 -19.83
N ASN A 566 17.30 9.07 -19.27
CA ASN A 566 16.78 8.33 -18.13
C ASN A 566 16.62 9.30 -16.93
N PRO A 567 15.40 9.49 -16.38
CA PRO A 567 15.13 10.43 -15.29
C PRO A 567 15.99 10.23 -14.06
N ALA A 568 16.26 8.98 -13.68
CA ALA A 568 17.09 8.65 -12.52
C ALA A 568 18.55 9.04 -12.77
N ALA A 569 19.11 8.69 -13.93
CA ALA A 569 20.49 9.02 -14.29
C ALA A 569 20.70 10.54 -14.44
N TRP A 570 19.79 11.22 -15.15
CA TRP A 570 19.79 12.67 -15.28
C TRP A 570 19.63 13.36 -13.92
N GLY A 571 18.73 12.85 -13.07
CA GLY A 571 18.47 13.40 -11.74
C GLY A 571 19.70 13.40 -10.85
N THR A 572 20.48 12.30 -10.85
CA THR A 572 21.75 12.23 -10.12
C THR A 572 22.73 13.30 -10.60
N ALA A 573 22.93 13.45 -11.91
CA ALA A 573 23.85 14.44 -12.46
C ALA A 573 23.38 15.89 -12.21
N ALA A 574 22.07 16.16 -12.35
CA ALA A 574 21.50 17.47 -12.05
C ALA A 574 21.66 17.86 -10.57
N ARG A 575 21.52 16.90 -9.64
CA ARG A 575 21.80 17.11 -8.21
C ARG A 575 23.26 17.43 -7.96
N THR A 576 24.16 16.58 -8.47
CA THR A 576 25.62 16.81 -8.38
C THR A 576 25.97 18.18 -8.91
N TYR A 577 25.39 18.59 -10.04
CA TYR A 577 25.58 19.91 -10.61
C TYR A 577 25.16 21.01 -9.63
N ASN A 578 23.93 20.97 -9.13
CA ASN A 578 23.41 22.00 -8.23
C ASN A 578 24.23 22.09 -6.94
N ILE A 579 24.66 20.96 -6.36
CA ILE A 579 25.55 20.94 -5.19
C ILE A 579 26.89 21.62 -5.50
N LEU A 580 27.54 21.27 -6.61
CA LEU A 580 28.81 21.88 -7.02
C LEU A 580 28.69 23.38 -7.24
N GLN A 581 27.58 23.85 -7.82
CA GLN A 581 27.31 25.27 -8.06
C GLN A 581 27.12 26.02 -6.73
N LEU A 582 26.30 25.48 -5.81
CA LEU A 582 25.96 26.13 -4.54
C LEU A 582 27.12 26.15 -3.53
N GLN A 583 27.94 25.09 -3.50
CA GLN A 583 29.13 25.00 -2.63
C GLN A 583 30.28 25.89 -3.10
N ASN A 584 30.39 26.12 -4.41
CA ASN A 584 31.54 26.82 -5.00
C ASN A 584 31.12 28.04 -5.82
N PRO A 585 30.40 29.02 -5.24
CA PRO A 585 29.80 30.13 -6.00
C PRO A 585 30.78 30.96 -6.82
N ALA A 586 31.98 31.20 -6.31
CA ALA A 586 32.98 32.00 -7.01
C ALA A 586 33.48 31.31 -8.29
N PHE A 587 33.51 29.98 -8.30
CA PHE A 587 33.84 29.19 -9.49
C PHE A 587 32.62 29.01 -10.40
N ALA A 588 31.47 28.73 -9.81
CA ALA A 588 30.18 28.62 -10.48
C ALA A 588 29.84 29.89 -11.31
N ALA A 589 30.03 31.08 -10.75
CA ALA A 589 29.78 32.36 -11.44
C ALA A 589 30.64 32.57 -12.71
N ARG A 590 31.73 31.81 -12.88
CA ARG A 590 32.58 31.83 -14.09
C ARG A 590 32.13 30.85 -15.16
N VAL A 591 31.24 29.91 -14.83
CA VAL A 591 30.60 28.99 -15.76
C VAL A 591 29.53 29.75 -16.55
N LEU A 592 29.24 29.35 -17.78
CA LEU A 592 28.15 29.97 -18.55
C LEU A 592 26.79 29.49 -18.03
N GLY A 593 25.90 30.40 -17.63
CA GLY A 593 24.54 30.05 -17.18
C GLY A 593 23.66 29.34 -18.21
N SER A 594 24.02 29.40 -19.50
CA SER A 594 23.39 28.58 -20.54
C SER A 594 23.56 27.08 -20.31
N ARG A 595 24.57 26.65 -19.55
CA ARG A 595 24.81 25.24 -19.20
C ARG A 595 23.77 24.72 -18.22
N ALA A 596 23.49 25.45 -17.15
CA ALA A 596 22.40 25.13 -16.23
C ALA A 596 21.04 25.15 -16.95
N THR A 597 20.84 26.12 -17.86
CA THR A 597 19.64 26.17 -18.72
C THR A 597 19.49 24.90 -19.58
N ALA A 598 20.58 24.40 -20.16
CA ALA A 598 20.55 23.16 -20.94
C ALA A 598 20.26 21.91 -20.07
N ILE A 599 20.79 21.84 -18.85
CA ILE A 599 20.47 20.76 -17.89
C ILE A 599 18.98 20.78 -17.53
N ALA A 600 18.45 21.95 -17.17
CA ALA A 600 17.03 22.12 -16.85
C ALA A 600 16.13 21.76 -18.04
N LYS A 601 16.54 22.14 -19.26
CA LYS A 601 15.84 21.77 -20.49
C LYS A 601 15.75 20.25 -20.71
N VAL A 602 16.78 19.47 -20.35
CA VAL A 602 16.68 18.00 -20.44
C VAL A 602 15.62 17.46 -19.50
N GLY A 603 15.48 18.04 -18.30
CA GLY A 603 14.38 17.72 -17.38
C GLY A 603 13.00 18.09 -17.94
N ASP A 604 12.89 19.23 -18.63
CA ASP A 604 11.65 19.61 -19.33
C ASP A 604 11.31 18.65 -20.45
N ASP A 605 12.30 18.23 -21.24
CA ASP A 605 12.11 17.28 -22.35
C ASP A 605 11.62 15.93 -21.84
N ILE A 606 12.14 15.44 -20.69
CA ILE A 606 11.63 14.25 -20.00
C ILE A 606 10.16 14.43 -19.62
N ASN A 607 9.83 15.53 -18.93
CA ASN A 607 8.46 15.81 -18.47
C ASN A 607 7.48 15.99 -19.63
N ALA A 608 7.90 16.66 -20.70
CA ALA A 608 7.12 16.82 -21.92
C ALA A 608 6.83 15.47 -22.58
N GLN A 609 7.79 14.55 -22.58
CA GLN A 609 7.60 13.21 -23.13
C GLN A 609 6.59 12.39 -22.32
N VAL A 610 6.72 12.33 -20.99
CA VAL A 610 5.82 11.52 -20.16
C VAL A 610 4.39 12.09 -20.06
N ARG A 611 4.23 13.42 -20.17
CA ARG A 611 2.91 14.08 -20.21
C ARG A 611 2.06 13.64 -21.41
N GLN A 612 2.70 13.16 -22.49
CA GLN A 612 1.95 12.63 -23.63
C GLN A 612 1.16 11.38 -23.25
N PHE A 613 1.63 10.58 -22.28
CA PHE A 613 0.91 9.38 -21.85
C PHE A 613 -0.41 9.69 -21.15
N SER A 614 -0.51 10.80 -20.43
CA SER A 614 -1.70 11.21 -19.65
C SER A 614 -2.48 12.38 -20.25
N ALA A 615 -2.10 12.83 -21.45
CA ALA A 615 -2.83 13.88 -22.14
C ALA A 615 -4.32 13.47 -22.29
N PRO A 616 -5.29 14.25 -21.78
CA PRO A 616 -6.69 13.85 -21.76
C PRO A 616 -7.29 13.79 -23.16
N ALA A 617 -8.38 13.03 -23.31
CA ALA A 617 -9.19 13.05 -24.52
C ALA A 617 -9.80 14.44 -24.78
N GLU A 618 -10.32 14.68 -25.98
CA GLU A 618 -10.86 16.00 -26.36
C GLU A 618 -11.96 16.48 -25.42
N ASP A 619 -12.80 15.56 -24.94
CA ASP A 619 -13.90 15.79 -23.98
C ASP A 619 -13.44 15.92 -22.51
N GLY A 620 -12.15 15.75 -22.24
CA GLY A 620 -11.58 15.74 -20.88
C GLY A 620 -11.64 14.38 -20.19
N GLY A 621 -12.13 13.33 -20.86
CA GLY A 621 -12.13 11.96 -20.37
C GLY A 621 -10.75 11.29 -20.43
N THR A 622 -10.69 10.06 -19.92
CA THR A 622 -9.50 9.19 -20.01
C THR A 622 -9.10 9.00 -21.47
N ASN A 623 -7.80 9.12 -21.75
CA ASN A 623 -7.30 8.97 -23.11
C ASN A 623 -7.32 7.52 -23.62
N GLU A 624 -7.12 7.37 -24.93
CA GLU A 624 -7.17 6.08 -25.61
C GLU A 624 -6.12 5.09 -25.11
N LEU A 625 -4.93 5.56 -24.70
CA LEU A 625 -3.88 4.71 -24.14
C LEU A 625 -4.37 4.01 -22.87
N PHE A 626 -4.81 4.78 -21.87
CA PHE A 626 -5.27 4.21 -20.60
C PHE A 626 -6.59 3.45 -20.72
N ALA A 627 -7.50 3.89 -21.61
CA ALA A 627 -8.70 3.14 -21.93
C ALA A 627 -8.37 1.76 -22.53
N THR A 628 -7.41 1.71 -23.46
CA THR A 628 -6.95 0.46 -24.08
C THR A 628 -6.21 -0.43 -23.08
N LEU A 629 -5.33 0.13 -22.24
CA LEU A 629 -4.63 -0.65 -21.21
C LEU A 629 -5.58 -1.27 -20.19
N LEU A 630 -6.61 -0.54 -19.77
CA LEU A 630 -7.67 -1.07 -18.91
C LEU A 630 -8.48 -2.16 -19.61
N GLN A 631 -8.78 -1.97 -20.90
CA GLN A 631 -9.48 -2.98 -21.69
C GLN A 631 -8.64 -4.24 -21.86
N ASP A 632 -7.35 -4.11 -22.16
CA ASP A 632 -6.39 -5.21 -22.25
C ASP A 632 -6.34 -6.01 -20.93
N TYR A 633 -6.38 -5.33 -19.79
CA TYR A 633 -6.48 -5.98 -18.48
C TYR A 633 -7.79 -6.75 -18.31
N ARG A 634 -8.93 -6.14 -18.64
CA ARG A 634 -10.26 -6.77 -18.53
C ARG A 634 -10.39 -7.99 -19.45
N ASP A 635 -9.89 -7.90 -20.67
CA ASP A 635 -9.89 -8.99 -21.64
C ASP A 635 -8.96 -10.12 -21.23
N ALA A 636 -7.77 -9.80 -20.70
CA ALA A 636 -6.86 -10.80 -20.13
C ALA A 636 -7.49 -11.52 -18.93
N MET A 637 -8.15 -10.79 -18.02
CA MET A 637 -8.86 -11.37 -16.88
C MET A 637 -10.02 -12.27 -17.32
N LYS A 638 -10.78 -11.87 -18.34
CA LYS A 638 -11.84 -12.70 -18.93
C LYS A 638 -11.27 -14.00 -19.51
N ALA A 639 -10.21 -13.91 -20.32
CA ALA A 639 -9.57 -15.08 -20.91
C ALA A 639 -8.98 -16.02 -19.84
N TRP A 640 -8.45 -15.48 -18.75
CA TRP A 640 -8.00 -16.25 -17.60
C TRP A 640 -9.19 -16.94 -16.88
N ALA A 641 -10.31 -16.23 -16.68
CA ALA A 641 -11.52 -16.79 -16.07
C ALA A 641 -12.11 -17.95 -16.89
N GLU A 642 -12.18 -17.79 -18.22
CA GLU A 642 -12.60 -18.86 -19.14
C GLU A 642 -11.70 -20.10 -19.04
N GLN A 643 -10.39 -19.89 -18.84
CA GLN A 643 -9.42 -20.97 -18.67
C GLN A 643 -9.51 -21.64 -17.28
N ALA A 644 -9.81 -20.89 -16.22
CA ALA A 644 -10.08 -21.46 -14.89
C ALA A 644 -11.32 -22.38 -14.92
N GLU A 645 -12.35 -22.00 -15.68
CA GLU A 645 -13.52 -22.83 -15.93
C GLU A 645 -13.20 -24.05 -16.82
N ALA A 646 -12.25 -23.92 -17.76
CA ALA A 646 -11.73 -25.07 -18.51
C ALA A 646 -10.99 -26.06 -17.61
N VAL A 647 -10.20 -25.59 -16.64
CA VAL A 647 -9.57 -26.45 -15.62
C VAL A 647 -10.64 -27.20 -14.82
N ARG A 648 -11.72 -26.52 -14.40
CA ARG A 648 -12.84 -27.16 -13.69
C ARG A 648 -13.43 -28.32 -14.50
N ARG A 649 -13.72 -28.08 -15.78
CA ARG A 649 -14.21 -29.13 -16.71
C ARG A 649 -13.23 -30.29 -16.87
N SER A 650 -11.93 -30.01 -16.94
CA SER A 650 -10.89 -31.03 -17.03
C SER A 650 -10.81 -31.90 -15.77
N VAL A 651 -11.05 -31.32 -14.58
CA VAL A 651 -11.02 -32.06 -13.30
C VAL A 651 -12.28 -32.91 -13.08
N LEU A 652 -13.42 -32.50 -13.65
CA LEU A 652 -14.64 -33.30 -13.69
C LEU A 652 -14.52 -34.54 -14.57
N TRP A 653 -13.56 -34.57 -15.50
CA TRP A 653 -13.45 -35.66 -16.45
C TRP A 653 -12.97 -36.97 -15.77
N ASN A 654 -13.68 -38.07 -16.05
CA ASN A 654 -13.50 -39.39 -15.40
C ASN A 654 -12.92 -40.47 -16.35
N GLY A 655 -12.31 -40.08 -17.47
CA GLY A 655 -11.68 -40.97 -18.44
C GLY A 655 -12.31 -40.93 -19.85
N PHE A 656 -11.64 -41.58 -20.81
CA PHE A 656 -12.13 -41.68 -22.19
C PHE A 656 -13.40 -42.54 -22.23
N ASP A 657 -14.43 -42.09 -22.95
CA ASP A 657 -15.76 -42.73 -23.14
C ASP A 657 -16.87 -42.43 -22.11
N VAL A 658 -16.67 -41.54 -21.13
CA VAL A 658 -17.75 -41.05 -20.27
C VAL A 658 -18.10 -39.60 -20.66
N PRO A 659 -19.38 -39.26 -20.94
CA PRO A 659 -19.81 -37.86 -21.10
C PRO A 659 -19.35 -37.02 -19.90
N LEU A 660 -18.95 -35.77 -20.15
CA LEU A 660 -18.54 -34.85 -19.08
C LEU A 660 -19.62 -34.84 -17.98
N PRO A 661 -19.25 -35.10 -16.72
CA PRO A 661 -20.24 -35.14 -15.66
C PRO A 661 -20.93 -33.78 -15.47
N GLU A 662 -22.26 -33.78 -15.58
CA GLU A 662 -23.11 -32.61 -15.36
C GLU A 662 -23.46 -32.48 -13.87
N TYR A 663 -22.45 -32.37 -13.01
CA TYR A 663 -22.64 -32.07 -11.59
C TYR A 663 -21.83 -30.83 -11.17
N ASP A 664 -22.33 -30.13 -10.16
CA ASP A 664 -21.68 -28.99 -9.55
C ASP A 664 -20.63 -29.48 -8.55
N LEU A 665 -19.38 -29.08 -8.77
CA LEU A 665 -18.24 -29.46 -7.94
C LEU A 665 -18.32 -28.85 -6.53
N TRP A 666 -18.97 -27.70 -6.38
CA TRP A 666 -19.20 -27.04 -5.08
C TRP A 666 -20.66 -27.14 -4.63
N GLY A 667 -21.47 -27.95 -5.32
CA GLY A 667 -22.84 -28.24 -4.94
C GLY A 667 -22.95 -29.23 -3.78
N ASP A 668 -24.17 -29.37 -3.25
CA ASP A 668 -24.46 -30.32 -2.18
C ASP A 668 -24.39 -31.79 -2.66
N ALA A 669 -24.16 -32.74 -1.75
CA ALA A 669 -24.17 -34.17 -2.06
C ALA A 669 -25.54 -34.71 -2.49
N ASP A 670 -26.63 -34.02 -2.15
CA ASP A 670 -28.01 -34.30 -2.55
C ASP A 670 -28.39 -33.64 -3.90
N GLN A 671 -27.44 -32.99 -4.60
CA GLN A 671 -27.70 -32.33 -5.88
C GLN A 671 -28.31 -33.28 -6.93
N GLN A 672 -29.22 -32.72 -7.73
CA GLN A 672 -29.87 -33.49 -8.78
C GLN A 672 -28.98 -33.56 -10.03
N ILE A 673 -28.64 -34.77 -10.45
CA ILE A 673 -27.93 -35.02 -11.71
C ILE A 673 -28.82 -35.72 -12.74
N ALA A 674 -28.54 -35.48 -14.02
CA ALA A 674 -29.24 -36.11 -15.14
C ALA A 674 -28.94 -37.61 -15.27
N ALA A 675 -27.69 -38.01 -15.01
CA ALA A 675 -27.29 -39.41 -15.05
C ALA A 675 -27.95 -40.21 -13.91
N LYS A 676 -28.53 -41.37 -14.24
CA LYS A 676 -29.14 -42.30 -13.28
C LYS A 676 -28.45 -43.64 -13.33
N ILE A 677 -28.44 -44.34 -12.19
CA ILE A 677 -27.86 -45.68 -12.06
C ILE A 677 -28.61 -46.62 -13.01
N ALA A 678 -27.86 -47.41 -13.78
CA ALA A 678 -28.42 -48.35 -14.75
C ALA A 678 -29.31 -49.41 -14.07
N GLU A 679 -30.50 -49.63 -14.61
CA GLU A 679 -31.46 -50.61 -14.10
C GLU A 679 -31.04 -52.05 -14.39
N SER A 680 -31.49 -52.98 -13.53
CA SER A 680 -31.48 -54.41 -13.83
C SER A 680 -32.81 -54.84 -14.42
N SER A 681 -32.79 -55.65 -15.49
CA SER A 681 -34.02 -56.20 -16.09
C SER A 681 -34.70 -57.24 -15.19
N ALA A 682 -33.95 -57.86 -14.27
CA ALA A 682 -34.46 -58.81 -13.30
C ALA A 682 -33.62 -58.85 -12.00
N MET A 683 -34.22 -59.31 -10.91
CA MET A 683 -33.59 -59.56 -9.62
C MET A 683 -33.47 -61.06 -9.36
N ALA A 684 -32.30 -61.48 -8.86
CA ALA A 684 -32.06 -62.84 -8.41
C ALA A 684 -32.35 -62.99 -6.91
N ALA A 685 -32.31 -64.22 -6.40
CA ALA A 685 -32.36 -64.46 -4.96
C ALA A 685 -31.14 -63.82 -4.26
N CYS A 686 -31.30 -63.24 -3.06
CA CYS A 686 -30.16 -62.71 -2.30
C CYS A 686 -29.26 -63.83 -1.77
N SER A 687 -29.84 -65.01 -1.54
CA SER A 687 -29.14 -66.24 -1.18
C SER A 687 -29.90 -67.47 -1.73
N GLY A 688 -29.18 -68.57 -1.98
CA GLY A 688 -29.78 -69.79 -2.54
C GLY A 688 -30.23 -69.64 -4.00
N ASN A 689 -31.13 -70.52 -4.45
CA ASN A 689 -31.64 -70.54 -5.82
C ASN A 689 -33.17 -70.51 -5.84
N LEU A 690 -33.77 -69.31 -6.00
CA LEU A 690 -35.22 -69.08 -6.11
C LEU A 690 -35.66 -68.60 -7.51
N GLY A 691 -34.74 -68.65 -8.48
CA GLY A 691 -34.92 -68.11 -9.83
C GLY A 691 -34.84 -66.58 -9.92
N SER A 692 -35.10 -66.05 -11.11
CA SER A 692 -35.05 -64.62 -11.43
C SER A 692 -36.46 -64.01 -11.55
N ARG A 693 -36.64 -62.75 -11.13
CA ARG A 693 -37.94 -62.07 -11.04
C ARG A 693 -37.86 -60.64 -11.55
N ALA A 694 -38.97 -60.09 -12.07
CA ALA A 694 -39.02 -58.68 -12.46
C ALA A 694 -38.93 -57.77 -11.23
N VAL A 695 -38.13 -56.71 -11.31
CA VAL A 695 -37.95 -55.73 -10.23
C VAL A 695 -39.21 -54.87 -10.07
N PRO A 696 -39.79 -54.72 -8.86
CA PRO A 696 -40.88 -53.78 -8.60
C PRO A 696 -40.48 -52.34 -8.92
N ALA A 697 -41.36 -51.54 -9.55
CA ALA A 697 -41.06 -50.18 -9.97
C ALA A 697 -40.62 -49.25 -8.81
N THR A 698 -41.13 -49.47 -7.60
CA THR A 698 -40.83 -48.71 -6.37
C THR A 698 -39.48 -49.05 -5.73
N LEU A 699 -38.78 -50.07 -6.25
CA LEU A 699 -37.48 -50.58 -5.76
C LEU A 699 -36.42 -50.57 -6.87
N ARG A 700 -36.71 -49.85 -7.96
CA ARG A 700 -35.76 -49.62 -9.06
C ARG A 700 -34.61 -48.75 -8.58
N ARG A 701 -33.44 -48.92 -9.19
CA ARG A 701 -32.24 -48.17 -8.80
C ARG A 701 -32.39 -46.68 -9.09
N SER A 702 -33.21 -46.30 -10.06
CA SER A 702 -33.59 -44.93 -10.42
C SER A 702 -34.42 -44.22 -9.35
N THR A 703 -34.96 -44.97 -8.38
CA THR A 703 -35.74 -44.43 -7.26
C THR A 703 -34.88 -44.18 -6.01
N LEU A 704 -33.59 -44.51 -6.07
CA LEU A 704 -32.66 -44.22 -4.99
C LEU A 704 -32.46 -42.71 -4.82
N PRO A 705 -32.17 -42.23 -3.60
CA PRO A 705 -31.81 -40.84 -3.36
C PRO A 705 -30.63 -40.35 -4.22
N ASN A 706 -30.58 -39.04 -4.48
CA ASN A 706 -29.56 -38.40 -5.32
C ASN A 706 -28.10 -38.71 -4.92
N PRO A 707 -27.70 -38.83 -3.64
CA PRO A 707 -26.32 -39.16 -3.27
C PRO A 707 -25.80 -40.47 -3.89
N TYR A 708 -26.67 -41.46 -4.09
CA TYR A 708 -26.28 -42.71 -4.77
C TYR A 708 -25.96 -42.47 -6.24
N HIS A 709 -26.78 -41.68 -6.93
CA HIS A 709 -26.57 -41.32 -8.33
C HIS A 709 -25.30 -40.49 -8.51
N LEU A 710 -25.08 -39.50 -7.63
CA LEU A 710 -23.89 -38.68 -7.65
C LEU A 710 -22.62 -39.51 -7.41
N ALA A 711 -22.64 -40.40 -6.42
CA ALA A 711 -21.49 -41.26 -6.12
C ALA A 711 -21.19 -42.24 -7.28
N ASP A 712 -22.21 -42.89 -7.85
CA ASP A 712 -22.05 -43.77 -9.03
C ASP A 712 -21.42 -43.05 -10.23
N HIS A 713 -21.81 -41.81 -10.46
CA HIS A 713 -21.38 -41.03 -11.60
C HIS A 713 -20.01 -40.35 -11.41
N GLY A 714 -19.78 -39.77 -10.22
CA GLY A 714 -18.61 -38.93 -9.92
C GLY A 714 -17.38 -39.70 -9.44
N LEU A 715 -17.54 -40.88 -8.83
CA LEU A 715 -16.41 -41.67 -8.35
C LEU A 715 -15.56 -42.22 -9.51
N PRO A 716 -14.21 -42.29 -9.33
CA PRO A 716 -13.32 -42.99 -10.25
C PRO A 716 -13.81 -44.41 -10.54
N THR A 717 -13.61 -44.91 -11.76
CA THR A 717 -14.16 -46.18 -12.24
C THR A 717 -13.87 -47.37 -11.31
N ASP A 718 -12.67 -47.42 -10.73
CA ASP A 718 -12.22 -48.44 -9.78
C ASP A 718 -12.84 -48.29 -8.39
N GLN A 719 -13.36 -47.10 -8.05
CA GLN A 719 -13.99 -46.78 -6.76
C GLN A 719 -15.53 -46.68 -6.81
N ARG A 720 -16.15 -46.85 -7.99
CA ARG A 720 -17.60 -46.75 -8.13
C ARG A 720 -18.33 -47.81 -7.28
N PRO A 721 -19.46 -47.43 -6.64
CA PRO A 721 -20.30 -48.39 -5.94
C PRO A 721 -20.90 -49.41 -6.90
N GLN A 722 -21.05 -50.64 -6.43
CA GLN A 722 -21.81 -51.66 -7.12
C GLN A 722 -23.23 -51.71 -6.57
N PHE A 723 -24.20 -51.90 -7.47
CA PHE A 723 -25.61 -52.00 -7.11
C PHE A 723 -26.17 -53.36 -7.47
N ALA A 724 -26.99 -53.94 -6.60
CA ALA A 724 -27.69 -55.19 -6.83
C ALA A 724 -29.12 -55.06 -6.31
N THR A 725 -30.07 -55.68 -7.01
CA THR A 725 -31.43 -55.84 -6.50
C THR A 725 -31.68 -57.33 -6.38
N CYS A 726 -32.08 -57.78 -5.19
CA CYS A 726 -32.29 -59.19 -4.90
C CYS A 726 -33.51 -59.39 -4.00
N PHE A 727 -33.97 -60.63 -3.87
CA PHE A 727 -35.07 -60.97 -2.97
C PHE A 727 -34.78 -62.23 -2.15
N ASP A 728 -35.37 -62.30 -0.95
CA ASP A 728 -35.46 -63.50 -0.14
C ASP A 728 -36.93 -63.90 -0.03
N ALA A 729 -37.20 -65.20 0.04
CA ALA A 729 -38.53 -65.72 0.36
C ALA A 729 -38.40 -66.86 1.36
N GLN A 730 -39.29 -66.87 2.35
CA GLN A 730 -39.36 -67.94 3.36
C GLN A 730 -40.79 -68.09 3.86
N PHE A 731 -41.15 -69.31 4.24
CA PHE A 731 -42.39 -69.53 4.99
C PHE A 731 -42.25 -69.01 6.44
N VAL A 732 -43.20 -68.19 6.86
CA VAL A 732 -43.34 -67.67 8.23
C VAL A 732 -44.72 -68.06 8.77
N ASN A 733 -44.93 -67.84 10.08
CA ASN A 733 -46.17 -68.24 10.75
C ASN A 733 -46.53 -69.73 10.53
N VAL A 734 -45.50 -70.57 10.46
CA VAL A 734 -45.66 -71.99 10.12
C VAL A 734 -46.36 -72.72 11.26
N VAL A 735 -47.47 -73.36 10.93
CA VAL A 735 -48.21 -74.25 11.80
C VAL A 735 -48.08 -75.66 11.24
N GLU A 736 -47.54 -76.56 12.07
CA GLU A 736 -47.48 -77.99 11.77
C GLU A 736 -48.61 -78.69 12.52
N ASN A 737 -49.46 -79.40 11.78
CA ASN A 737 -50.56 -80.17 12.34
C ASN A 737 -50.33 -81.65 12.04
N ASP A 738 -50.08 -82.41 13.09
CA ASP A 738 -49.97 -83.87 13.06
C ASP A 738 -51.33 -84.51 13.38
N GLY A 739 -52.03 -84.93 12.32
CA GLY A 739 -53.29 -85.66 12.43
C GLY A 739 -53.10 -87.18 12.25
N PRO A 740 -54.09 -88.00 12.64
CA PRO A 740 -54.02 -89.47 12.53
C PRO A 740 -53.96 -90.00 11.09
N ARG A 741 -54.11 -89.14 10.06
CA ARG A 741 -54.07 -89.51 8.64
C ARG A 741 -53.18 -88.62 7.78
N LEU A 742 -52.90 -87.38 8.22
CA LEU A 742 -52.17 -86.37 7.46
C LEU A 742 -51.26 -85.58 8.40
N GLN A 743 -50.05 -85.32 7.94
CA GLN A 743 -49.18 -84.26 8.47
C GLN A 743 -49.26 -83.09 7.51
N THR A 744 -49.69 -81.93 8.00
CA THR A 744 -49.79 -80.72 7.17
C THR A 744 -48.92 -79.61 7.74
N LYS A 745 -48.26 -78.85 6.85
CA LYS A 745 -47.63 -77.58 7.16
C LYS A 745 -48.39 -76.48 6.44
N SER A 746 -48.85 -75.49 7.19
CA SER A 746 -49.48 -74.28 6.65
C SER A 746 -48.74 -73.04 7.14
N GLY A 747 -48.70 -71.99 6.34
CA GLY A 747 -48.06 -70.74 6.72
C GLY A 747 -48.27 -69.64 5.69
N ASP A 748 -47.55 -68.54 5.90
CA ASP A 748 -47.53 -67.39 5.02
C ASP A 748 -46.16 -67.29 4.33
N LEU A 749 -46.14 -66.80 3.09
CA LEU A 749 -44.89 -66.53 2.40
C LEU A 749 -44.46 -65.09 2.69
N GLN A 750 -43.38 -64.92 3.44
CA GLN A 750 -42.72 -63.64 3.60
C GLN A 750 -41.73 -63.45 2.45
N ILE A 751 -41.91 -62.39 1.67
CA ILE A 751 -40.97 -61.96 0.63
C ILE A 751 -40.31 -60.67 1.10
N THR A 752 -38.98 -60.62 1.06
CA THR A 752 -38.20 -59.41 1.31
C THR A 752 -37.44 -59.05 0.04
N VAL A 753 -37.74 -57.90 -0.55
CA VAL A 753 -36.98 -57.36 -1.69
C VAL A 753 -36.02 -56.30 -1.18
N ARG A 754 -34.76 -56.38 -1.61
CA ARG A 754 -33.67 -55.49 -1.21
C ARG A 754 -33.01 -54.87 -2.43
N SER A 755 -32.93 -53.55 -2.45
CA SER A 755 -31.98 -52.82 -3.29
C SER A 755 -30.73 -52.59 -2.44
N ARG A 756 -29.59 -53.09 -2.89
CA ARG A 756 -28.33 -53.14 -2.13
C ARG A 756 -27.23 -52.38 -2.84
N VAL A 757 -26.33 -51.80 -2.05
CA VAL A 757 -25.12 -51.10 -2.49
C VAL A 757 -23.90 -51.75 -1.85
N GLN A 758 -22.82 -51.87 -2.62
CA GLN A 758 -21.50 -52.25 -2.13
C GLN A 758 -20.51 -51.15 -2.51
N TRP A 759 -19.94 -50.51 -1.50
CA TRP A 759 -18.86 -49.54 -1.68
C TRP A 759 -17.52 -50.26 -1.91
N HIS A 760 -16.57 -49.59 -2.57
CA HIS A 760 -15.25 -50.17 -2.85
C HIS A 760 -14.59 -50.76 -1.59
N GLY A 761 -14.18 -52.03 -1.65
CA GLY A 761 -13.57 -52.75 -0.52
C GLY A 761 -14.51 -53.05 0.66
N GLY A 762 -15.80 -52.71 0.58
CA GLY A 762 -16.80 -52.85 1.64
C GLY A 762 -17.73 -54.06 1.47
N ALA A 763 -18.62 -54.22 2.45
CA ALA A 763 -19.68 -55.23 2.41
C ALA A 763 -20.94 -54.72 1.68
N TRP A 764 -21.87 -55.62 1.36
CA TRP A 764 -23.19 -55.26 0.82
C TRP A 764 -24.12 -54.71 1.92
N HIS A 765 -24.66 -53.52 1.70
CA HIS A 765 -25.64 -52.87 2.57
C HIS A 765 -26.97 -52.67 1.85
N ASP A 766 -28.08 -52.71 2.59
CA ASP A 766 -29.40 -52.47 2.02
C ASP A 766 -29.65 -50.95 1.92
N ALA A 767 -29.92 -50.46 0.71
CA ALA A 767 -30.27 -49.07 0.44
C ALA A 767 -31.79 -48.83 0.51
N GLN A 768 -32.58 -49.83 0.10
CA GLN A 768 -34.03 -49.89 0.27
C GLN A 768 -34.42 -51.33 0.54
N THR A 769 -35.34 -51.55 1.48
CA THR A 769 -35.86 -52.88 1.79
C THR A 769 -37.36 -52.81 1.96
N ALA A 770 -38.08 -53.75 1.33
CA ALA A 770 -39.50 -53.94 1.56
C ALA A 770 -39.77 -55.40 1.90
N THR A 771 -40.53 -55.62 2.97
CA THR A 771 -41.03 -56.94 3.35
C THR A 771 -42.55 -56.96 3.23
N ARG A 772 -43.07 -58.02 2.62
CA ARG A 772 -44.50 -58.30 2.52
C ARG A 772 -44.76 -59.76 2.88
N VAL A 773 -45.85 -60.01 3.58
CA VAL A 773 -46.29 -61.34 4.00
C VAL A 773 -47.58 -61.67 3.27
N PHE A 774 -47.61 -62.81 2.57
CA PHE A 774 -48.74 -63.24 1.76
C PHE A 774 -49.31 -64.56 2.30
N PRO A 775 -50.62 -64.66 2.55
CA PRO A 775 -51.22 -65.90 3.00
C PRO A 775 -51.15 -66.96 1.89
N VAL A 776 -50.55 -68.12 2.22
CA VAL A 776 -50.43 -69.26 1.28
C VAL A 776 -51.35 -70.41 1.67
N GLY A 777 -51.56 -70.62 2.98
CA GLY A 777 -52.36 -71.75 3.48
C GLY A 777 -51.52 -73.02 3.59
N VAL A 778 -52.12 -74.19 3.29
CA VAL A 778 -51.43 -75.50 3.38
C VAL A 778 -50.48 -75.69 2.19
N TYR A 779 -49.18 -75.57 2.43
CA TYR A 779 -48.14 -75.72 1.39
C TYR A 779 -47.53 -77.13 1.38
N CYS A 780 -47.70 -77.92 2.44
CA CYS A 780 -47.25 -79.31 2.51
C CYS A 780 -48.31 -80.17 3.22
N SER A 781 -48.67 -81.29 2.62
CA SER A 781 -49.66 -82.24 3.11
C SER A 781 -49.24 -83.66 2.74
N MET A 782 -48.75 -84.42 3.73
CA MET A 782 -48.26 -85.79 3.60
C MET A 782 -49.20 -86.78 4.30
N ARG A 783 -49.51 -87.93 3.68
CA ARG A 783 -50.22 -89.04 4.33
C ARG A 783 -49.25 -89.93 5.12
N VAL A 784 -49.57 -90.20 6.39
CA VAL A 784 -48.76 -90.97 7.36
C VAL A 784 -49.23 -92.42 7.59
N LEU A 785 -50.23 -92.89 6.84
CA LEU A 785 -50.85 -94.22 7.04
C LEU A 785 -50.12 -95.39 6.33
N ASN A 786 -49.20 -95.13 5.39
CA ASN A 786 -48.55 -96.17 4.58
C ASN A 786 -47.01 -96.09 4.70
N ASN A 787 -46.31 -97.22 4.55
CA ASN A 787 -44.84 -97.28 4.50
C ASN A 787 -44.22 -96.48 3.32
N GLU A 788 -45.03 -96.00 2.37
CA GLU A 788 -44.63 -95.08 1.30
C GLU A 788 -45.36 -93.72 1.47
N PRO A 789 -44.62 -92.60 1.66
CA PRO A 789 -45.25 -91.27 1.78
C PRO A 789 -45.97 -90.86 0.49
N SER A 790 -47.23 -90.42 0.57
CA SER A 790 -47.98 -89.85 -0.57
C SER A 790 -48.61 -88.49 -0.21
N GLY A 791 -48.48 -87.50 -1.12
CA GLY A 791 -49.03 -86.14 -0.97
C GLY A 791 -48.23 -85.09 -1.75
N TYR A 792 -48.27 -83.82 -1.33
CA TYR A 792 -47.49 -82.73 -1.95
C TYR A 792 -46.78 -81.88 -0.89
N CYS A 793 -45.60 -81.37 -1.22
CA CYS A 793 -44.94 -80.28 -0.49
C CYS A 793 -44.35 -79.32 -1.51
N TYR A 794 -44.87 -78.10 -1.53
CA TYR A 794 -44.40 -77.02 -2.39
C TYR A 794 -43.40 -76.17 -1.63
N ASP A 795 -42.34 -75.76 -2.31
CA ASP A 795 -41.34 -74.83 -1.81
C ASP A 795 -41.73 -73.38 -2.13
N GLU A 796 -40.92 -72.44 -1.69
CA GLU A 796 -41.09 -71.01 -1.97
C GLU A 796 -41.07 -70.73 -3.48
N THR A 797 -40.25 -71.46 -4.24
CA THR A 797 -40.11 -71.32 -5.69
C THR A 797 -41.43 -71.56 -6.43
N HIS A 798 -42.21 -72.56 -6.00
CA HIS A 798 -43.53 -72.85 -6.57
C HIS A 798 -44.46 -71.63 -6.52
N PHE A 799 -44.62 -71.04 -5.34
CA PHE A 799 -45.52 -69.88 -5.15
C PHE A 799 -44.99 -68.61 -5.78
N LEU A 800 -43.66 -68.42 -5.79
CA LEU A 800 -43.03 -67.32 -6.51
C LEU A 800 -43.27 -67.40 -8.02
N ASN A 801 -43.18 -68.59 -8.63
CA ASN A 801 -43.44 -68.77 -10.07
C ASN A 801 -44.90 -68.51 -10.43
N GLU A 802 -45.84 -68.98 -9.61
CA GLU A 802 -47.28 -68.86 -9.87
C GLU A 802 -47.78 -67.41 -9.66
N ARG A 803 -47.33 -66.73 -8.60
CA ARG A 803 -48.00 -65.53 -8.08
C ARG A 803 -47.18 -64.24 -8.15
N TRP A 804 -45.89 -64.29 -8.51
CA TRP A 804 -45.05 -63.08 -8.55
C TRP A 804 -45.61 -61.99 -9.49
N ASN A 805 -45.83 -62.33 -10.76
CA ASN A 805 -46.34 -61.39 -11.76
C ASN A 805 -47.85 -61.15 -11.63
N ALA A 806 -48.59 -62.07 -10.98
CA ALA A 806 -50.04 -61.97 -10.85
C ALA A 806 -50.48 -61.06 -9.70
N SER A 807 -49.81 -61.12 -8.54
CA SER A 807 -50.26 -60.40 -7.34
C SER A 807 -49.14 -59.88 -6.44
N TYR A 808 -48.01 -60.60 -6.28
CA TYR A 808 -47.00 -60.20 -5.29
C TYR A 808 -46.25 -58.92 -5.71
N ARG A 809 -45.86 -58.81 -6.99
CA ARG A 809 -45.17 -57.61 -7.50
C ARG A 809 -46.00 -56.34 -7.31
N THR A 810 -47.29 -56.37 -7.67
CA THR A 810 -48.18 -55.21 -7.53
C THR A 810 -48.33 -54.78 -6.07
N ALA A 811 -48.27 -55.70 -5.11
CA ALA A 811 -48.30 -55.38 -3.68
C ALA A 811 -47.01 -54.69 -3.16
N PHE A 812 -45.88 -54.85 -3.86
CA PHE A 812 -44.67 -54.05 -3.62
C PHE A 812 -44.75 -52.68 -4.30
N GLU A 813 -45.46 -52.57 -5.42
CA GLU A 813 -45.63 -51.33 -6.18
C GLU A 813 -46.75 -50.43 -5.62
N SER A 814 -47.54 -50.91 -4.65
CA SER A 814 -48.71 -50.19 -4.13
C SER A 814 -48.38 -48.96 -3.26
N ALA A 815 -47.14 -48.83 -2.79
CA ALA A 815 -46.66 -47.68 -2.02
C ALA A 815 -45.16 -47.46 -2.25
N PRO A 816 -44.67 -46.21 -2.20
CA PRO A 816 -43.24 -45.92 -2.24
C PRO A 816 -42.49 -46.64 -1.10
N VAL A 817 -41.30 -47.15 -1.40
CA VAL A 817 -40.43 -47.77 -0.41
C VAL A 817 -39.41 -46.73 0.06
N PRO A 818 -39.43 -46.31 1.33
CA PRO A 818 -38.47 -45.33 1.83
C PRO A 818 -37.05 -45.93 1.82
N PRO A 819 -36.02 -45.10 1.58
CA PRO A 819 -34.65 -45.54 1.70
C PRO A 819 -34.27 -45.79 3.15
N VAL A 820 -33.27 -46.63 3.36
CA VAL A 820 -32.66 -46.86 4.67
C VAL A 820 -31.86 -45.62 5.06
N VAL A 821 -32.21 -45.00 6.19
CA VAL A 821 -31.66 -43.70 6.64
C VAL A 821 -30.13 -43.75 6.76
N ASP A 822 -29.60 -44.71 7.52
CA ASP A 822 -28.15 -44.83 7.75
C ASP A 822 -27.36 -45.11 6.46
N ALA A 823 -27.94 -45.91 5.55
CA ALA A 823 -27.33 -46.20 4.26
C ALA A 823 -27.31 -44.95 3.37
N THR A 824 -28.37 -44.12 3.43
CA THR A 824 -28.46 -42.86 2.67
C THR A 824 -27.49 -41.83 3.22
N GLU A 825 -27.33 -41.74 4.54
CA GLU A 825 -26.33 -40.88 5.18
C GLU A 825 -24.91 -41.30 4.81
N THR A 826 -24.65 -42.61 4.72
CA THR A 826 -23.37 -43.13 4.22
C THR A 826 -23.13 -42.71 2.77
N ALA A 827 -24.15 -42.82 1.91
CA ALA A 827 -24.06 -42.37 0.52
C ALA A 827 -23.79 -40.86 0.41
N ARG A 828 -24.45 -40.05 1.26
CA ARG A 828 -24.21 -38.61 1.37
C ARG A 828 -22.76 -38.30 1.73
N LYS A 829 -22.21 -38.95 2.76
CA LYS A 829 -20.80 -38.79 3.17
C LYS A 829 -19.83 -39.20 2.06
N LYS A 830 -20.06 -40.34 1.40
CA LYS A 830 -19.25 -40.81 0.27
C LYS A 830 -19.26 -39.82 -0.90
N ALA A 831 -20.44 -39.31 -1.26
CA ALA A 831 -20.59 -38.33 -2.33
C ALA A 831 -19.94 -36.98 -1.97
N ALA A 832 -20.12 -36.50 -0.73
CA ALA A 832 -19.48 -35.29 -0.23
C ALA A 832 -17.94 -35.40 -0.20
N ALA A 833 -17.40 -36.55 0.21
CA ALA A 833 -15.96 -36.82 0.21
C ALA A 833 -15.37 -36.93 -1.21
N MET A 834 -16.16 -37.42 -2.17
CA MET A 834 -15.81 -37.41 -3.59
C MET A 834 -15.69 -35.98 -4.12
N LEU A 835 -16.69 -35.13 -3.84
CA LEU A 835 -16.66 -33.70 -4.21
C LEU A 835 -15.46 -32.99 -3.56
N ALA A 836 -15.24 -33.18 -2.26
CA ALA A 836 -14.12 -32.58 -1.53
C ALA A 836 -12.75 -33.01 -2.11
N GLY A 837 -12.59 -34.29 -2.47
CA GLY A 837 -11.40 -34.77 -3.16
C GLY A 837 -11.21 -34.07 -4.51
N ARG A 838 -12.27 -33.95 -5.31
CA ARG A 838 -12.22 -33.26 -6.61
C ARG A 838 -11.91 -31.78 -6.47
N GLN A 839 -12.44 -31.11 -5.45
CA GLN A 839 -12.13 -29.71 -5.15
C GLN A 839 -10.65 -29.53 -4.77
N LYS A 840 -10.11 -30.39 -3.89
CA LYS A 840 -8.68 -30.39 -3.56
C LYS A 840 -7.80 -30.58 -4.79
N TYR A 841 -8.17 -31.55 -5.64
CA TYR A 841 -7.45 -31.80 -6.90
C TYR A 841 -7.52 -30.60 -7.84
N TYR A 842 -8.69 -29.96 -7.97
CA TYR A 842 -8.85 -28.72 -8.72
C TYR A 842 -7.88 -27.63 -8.25
N TYR A 843 -7.82 -27.34 -6.94
CA TYR A 843 -6.89 -26.33 -6.43
C TYR A 843 -5.42 -26.72 -6.59
N THR A 844 -5.09 -28.01 -6.60
CA THR A 844 -3.74 -28.48 -6.96
C THR A 844 -3.39 -28.09 -8.39
N VAL A 845 -4.30 -28.35 -9.35
CA VAL A 845 -4.12 -27.99 -10.77
C VAL A 845 -4.07 -26.46 -10.98
N MET A 846 -4.82 -25.69 -10.20
CA MET A 846 -4.79 -24.22 -10.21
C MET A 846 -3.47 -23.66 -9.66
N VAL A 847 -2.94 -24.23 -8.57
CA VAL A 847 -1.61 -23.87 -8.04
C VAL A 847 -0.52 -24.14 -9.07
N ASP A 848 -0.56 -25.30 -9.75
CA ASP A 848 0.39 -25.64 -10.81
C ASP A 848 0.29 -24.72 -12.04
N GLY A 849 -0.87 -24.10 -12.26
CA GLY A 849 -1.13 -23.19 -13.38
C GLY A 849 -1.04 -21.70 -13.03
N THR A 850 -0.52 -21.33 -11.85
CA THR A 850 -0.40 -19.94 -11.41
C THR A 850 1.01 -19.64 -10.87
N GLY A 851 1.35 -18.36 -10.72
CA GLY A 851 2.64 -17.90 -10.25
C GLY A 851 3.49 -17.22 -11.33
N VAL A 852 4.61 -16.64 -10.88
CA VAL A 852 5.47 -15.81 -11.74
C VAL A 852 6.33 -16.64 -12.67
N ASN A 853 7.01 -17.65 -12.12
CA ASN A 853 7.92 -18.48 -12.88
C ASN A 853 7.14 -19.57 -13.62
N ARG A 854 7.52 -19.83 -14.87
CA ARG A 854 7.01 -20.97 -15.61
C ARG A 854 7.41 -22.27 -14.88
N PRO A 855 6.45 -23.13 -14.50
CA PRO A 855 6.75 -24.46 -13.97
C PRO A 855 7.64 -25.26 -14.91
N ALA A 856 8.62 -25.99 -14.35
CA ALA A 856 9.57 -26.80 -15.12
C ALA A 856 8.88 -27.92 -15.91
N ASN A 857 7.87 -28.54 -15.31
CA ASN A 857 6.99 -29.51 -15.93
C ASN A 857 5.55 -29.15 -15.54
N PHE A 858 4.65 -29.05 -16.52
CA PHE A 858 3.22 -28.95 -16.24
C PHE A 858 2.64 -30.37 -16.16
N GLY A 859 1.92 -30.68 -15.08
CA GLY A 859 1.19 -31.94 -14.98
C GLY A 859 0.02 -32.03 -15.97
N TRP A 860 -0.49 -30.89 -16.44
CA TRP A 860 -1.64 -30.78 -17.34
C TRP A 860 -1.46 -29.64 -18.35
N ASP A 861 -1.89 -29.87 -19.60
CA ASP A 861 -1.97 -28.80 -20.62
C ASP A 861 -2.88 -27.64 -20.18
N SER A 862 -3.94 -27.95 -19.41
CA SER A 862 -4.84 -26.92 -18.87
C SER A 862 -4.14 -26.00 -17.86
N SER A 863 -3.19 -26.49 -17.06
CA SER A 863 -2.37 -25.67 -16.15
C SER A 863 -1.39 -24.79 -16.93
N ARG A 864 -0.79 -25.32 -18.00
CA ARG A 864 0.07 -24.54 -18.89
C ARG A 864 -0.67 -23.36 -19.50
N LEU A 865 -1.84 -23.62 -20.08
CA LEU A 865 -2.70 -22.59 -20.66
C LEU A 865 -3.17 -21.59 -19.60
N LEU A 866 -3.52 -22.05 -18.39
CA LEU A 866 -3.88 -21.17 -17.28
C LEU A 866 -2.74 -20.21 -16.93
N TRP A 867 -1.50 -20.72 -16.84
CA TRP A 867 -0.32 -19.92 -16.57
C TRP A 867 -0.08 -18.89 -17.69
N GLU A 868 -0.16 -19.30 -18.96
CA GLU A 868 -0.04 -18.39 -20.12
C GLU A 868 -1.08 -17.26 -20.08
N LYS A 869 -2.34 -17.56 -19.70
CA LYS A 869 -3.37 -16.52 -19.52
C LYS A 869 -3.09 -15.63 -18.31
N GLY A 870 -2.58 -16.20 -17.21
CA GLY A 870 -2.12 -15.44 -16.05
C GLY A 870 -1.01 -14.46 -16.38
N GLN A 871 -0.06 -14.86 -17.23
CA GLN A 871 1.02 -13.97 -17.72
C GLN A 871 0.48 -12.81 -18.56
N ALA A 872 -0.59 -13.02 -19.33
CA ALA A 872 -1.25 -11.94 -20.06
C ALA A 872 -1.88 -10.91 -19.10
N VAL A 873 -2.49 -11.37 -18.00
CA VAL A 873 -2.99 -10.48 -16.93
C VAL A 873 -1.84 -9.70 -16.30
N THR A 874 -0.77 -10.40 -15.91
CA THR A 874 0.43 -9.76 -15.34
C THR A 874 1.00 -8.71 -16.26
N ARG A 875 1.09 -8.99 -17.57
CA ARG A 875 1.55 -8.03 -18.57
C ARG A 875 0.69 -6.77 -18.59
N ALA A 876 -0.62 -6.92 -18.59
CA ALA A 876 -1.53 -5.78 -18.58
C ALA A 876 -1.38 -4.93 -17.30
N VAL A 877 -1.28 -5.57 -16.13
CA VAL A 877 -1.05 -4.86 -14.85
C VAL A 877 0.29 -4.11 -14.85
N ARG A 878 1.37 -4.77 -15.27
CA ARG A 878 2.71 -4.17 -15.30
C ARG A 878 2.81 -3.00 -16.27
N LEU A 879 2.10 -3.06 -17.40
CA LEU A 879 1.99 -1.93 -18.33
C LEU A 879 1.18 -0.79 -17.73
N LEU A 880 0.02 -1.07 -17.11
CA LEU A 880 -0.77 -0.07 -16.38
C LEU A 880 0.07 0.65 -15.31
N GLN A 881 0.84 -0.12 -14.53
CA GLN A 881 1.78 0.43 -13.54
C GLN A 881 2.85 1.28 -14.22
N ALA A 882 3.54 0.79 -15.25
CA ALA A 882 4.62 1.54 -15.91
C ALA A 882 4.13 2.86 -16.51
N TYR A 883 3.01 2.84 -17.25
CA TYR A 883 2.42 4.05 -17.81
C TYR A 883 1.88 4.98 -16.74
N SER A 884 1.30 4.47 -15.65
CA SER A 884 0.82 5.32 -14.55
C SER A 884 1.96 5.99 -13.80
N GLN A 885 3.05 5.26 -13.54
CA GLN A 885 4.25 5.82 -12.92
C GLN A 885 4.83 6.99 -13.72
N LEU A 886 4.73 6.97 -15.04
CA LEU A 886 5.28 8.00 -15.91
C LEU A 886 4.25 9.12 -16.18
N GLY A 887 3.06 8.76 -16.62
CA GLY A 887 2.01 9.69 -17.06
C GLY A 887 1.20 10.31 -15.92
N TRP A 888 0.97 9.58 -14.83
CA TRP A 888 0.15 10.02 -13.69
C TRP A 888 0.98 10.20 -12.41
N ALA A 889 2.25 10.55 -12.55
CA ALA A 889 3.19 10.55 -11.43
C ALA A 889 2.78 11.53 -10.32
N THR A 890 2.28 12.71 -10.70
CA THR A 890 1.82 13.73 -9.74
C THR A 890 0.47 13.33 -9.15
N ALA A 891 -0.49 12.84 -9.95
CA ALA A 891 -1.74 12.27 -9.44
C ALA A 891 -1.49 11.13 -8.44
N LEU A 892 -0.54 10.23 -8.71
CA LEU A 892 -0.14 9.14 -7.81
C LEU A 892 0.45 9.62 -6.47
N GLU A 893 0.92 10.87 -6.34
CA GLU A 893 1.32 11.47 -5.05
C GLU A 893 0.13 11.99 -4.25
N ARG A 894 -0.94 12.36 -4.95
CA ARG A 894 -2.10 13.05 -4.39
C ARG A 894 -3.28 12.12 -4.15
N ASP A 895 -3.30 11.00 -4.83
CA ASP A 895 -4.41 10.06 -4.90
C ASP A 895 -3.98 8.68 -4.41
N ASP A 896 -4.14 8.46 -3.11
CA ASP A 896 -3.88 7.17 -2.49
C ASP A 896 -4.74 6.07 -3.10
N ALA A 897 -5.94 6.40 -3.63
CA ALA A 897 -6.80 5.40 -4.25
C ALA A 897 -6.22 4.91 -5.59
N LEU A 898 -5.79 5.85 -6.43
CA LEU A 898 -5.08 5.53 -7.66
C LEU A 898 -3.81 4.72 -7.37
N ASN A 899 -3.06 5.10 -6.33
CA ASN A 899 -1.85 4.39 -5.91
C ASN A 899 -2.15 2.97 -5.40
N GLY A 900 -3.11 2.83 -4.48
CA GLY A 900 -3.49 1.57 -3.85
C GLY A 900 -4.04 0.55 -4.84
N LEU A 901 -4.79 1.00 -5.86
CA LEU A 901 -5.31 0.14 -6.93
C LEU A 901 -4.23 -0.40 -7.87
N LEU A 902 -3.05 0.24 -7.92
CA LEU A 902 -1.95 -0.15 -8.79
C LEU A 902 -0.81 -0.85 -8.04
N TYR A 903 -0.45 -0.38 -6.84
CA TYR A 903 0.74 -0.81 -6.10
C TYR A 903 0.44 -1.27 -4.67
N GLY A 904 -0.81 -1.17 -4.22
CA GLY A 904 -1.21 -1.56 -2.87
C GLY A 904 -1.51 -3.05 -2.72
N THR A 905 -1.83 -3.46 -1.49
CA THR A 905 -2.29 -4.83 -1.17
C THR A 905 -3.64 -5.19 -1.80
N HIS A 906 -4.43 -4.16 -2.19
CA HIS A 906 -5.67 -4.29 -2.93
C HIS A 906 -5.49 -3.86 -4.39
N ALA A 907 -4.29 -4.00 -4.95
CA ALA A 907 -4.04 -3.72 -6.35
C ALA A 907 -4.84 -4.66 -7.27
N LEU A 908 -4.83 -4.35 -8.56
CA LEU A 908 -5.34 -5.24 -9.60
C LEU A 908 -4.70 -6.64 -9.50
N PRO A 909 -5.50 -7.73 -9.46
CA PRO A 909 -4.99 -9.10 -9.47
C PRO A 909 -4.03 -9.40 -10.63
N GLY A 910 -2.94 -10.09 -10.32
CA GLY A 910 -1.89 -10.55 -11.23
C GLY A 910 -0.72 -11.14 -10.45
N ASP A 911 0.11 -11.97 -11.08
CA ASP A 911 1.27 -12.60 -10.44
C ASP A 911 2.57 -12.04 -11.03
N TRP A 912 3.33 -11.28 -10.26
CA TRP A 912 4.64 -10.76 -10.67
C TRP A 912 5.66 -10.76 -9.54
N THR A 913 6.93 -10.71 -9.91
CA THR A 913 8.02 -10.49 -8.97
C THR A 913 8.30 -8.97 -8.95
N ALA A 914 8.38 -8.39 -7.76
CA ALA A 914 8.94 -7.05 -7.61
C ALA A 914 10.42 -7.13 -7.99
N PRO A 915 10.96 -6.16 -8.75
CA PRO A 915 12.29 -6.31 -9.31
C PRO A 915 13.44 -6.25 -8.26
N ARG A 916 13.15 -5.98 -6.98
CA ARG A 916 14.08 -6.25 -5.86
C ARG A 916 13.76 -7.58 -5.17
N THR A 917 14.77 -8.35 -4.75
CA THR A 917 14.60 -9.68 -4.14
C THR A 917 14.39 -9.66 -2.61
N ASP A 918 14.62 -8.52 -1.96
CA ASP A 918 14.56 -8.33 -0.50
C ASP A 918 13.14 -7.99 0.02
N VAL A 919 12.22 -7.62 -0.86
CA VAL A 919 10.80 -7.43 -0.54
C VAL A 919 10.05 -8.77 -0.52
N ASN A 920 9.05 -8.88 0.37
CA ASN A 920 8.20 -10.07 0.42
C ASN A 920 7.39 -10.21 -0.89
N GLN A 921 7.88 -11.10 -1.77
CA GLN A 921 7.30 -11.38 -3.08
C GLN A 921 5.88 -11.95 -3.02
N ALA A 922 5.47 -12.54 -1.89
CA ALA A 922 4.12 -13.08 -1.72
C ALA A 922 3.04 -11.98 -1.78
N VAL A 923 3.41 -10.70 -1.66
CA VAL A 923 2.48 -9.59 -1.84
C VAL A 923 2.03 -9.44 -3.30
N ASN A 924 2.87 -9.82 -4.26
CA ASN A 924 2.59 -9.67 -5.69
C ASN A 924 2.14 -10.98 -6.37
N GLN A 925 1.83 -12.01 -5.58
CA GLN A 925 1.37 -13.32 -6.05
C GLN A 925 -0.14 -13.46 -5.77
N HIS A 926 -0.95 -12.67 -6.46
CA HIS A 926 -2.39 -12.61 -6.25
C HIS A 926 -3.12 -13.93 -6.55
N PHE A 927 -2.83 -14.57 -7.68
CA PHE A 927 -3.45 -15.84 -8.04
C PHE A 927 -2.83 -16.99 -7.27
N ALA A 928 -1.50 -17.14 -7.37
CA ALA A 928 -0.81 -18.24 -6.71
C ALA A 928 -0.99 -18.21 -5.18
N GLY A 929 -1.03 -17.03 -4.56
CA GLY A 929 -1.33 -16.88 -3.14
C GLY A 929 -2.74 -17.35 -2.78
N ALA A 930 -3.75 -16.92 -3.55
CA ALA A 930 -5.15 -17.29 -3.31
C ALA A 930 -5.39 -18.82 -3.46
N PHE A 931 -4.82 -19.44 -4.50
CA PHE A 931 -5.01 -20.89 -4.71
C PHE A 931 -4.19 -21.76 -3.75
N ARG A 932 -3.01 -21.32 -3.32
CA ARG A 932 -2.27 -22.02 -2.26
C ARG A 932 -3.03 -21.96 -0.93
N HIS A 933 -3.64 -20.82 -0.62
CA HIS A 933 -4.50 -20.69 0.55
C HIS A 933 -5.72 -21.60 0.47
N ALA A 934 -6.43 -21.59 -0.65
CA ALA A 934 -7.57 -22.48 -0.89
C ALA A 934 -7.19 -23.95 -0.75
N LEU A 935 -6.04 -24.36 -1.31
CA LEU A 935 -5.53 -25.73 -1.19
C LEU A 935 -5.20 -26.10 0.27
N ALA A 936 -4.66 -25.16 1.05
CA ALA A 936 -4.33 -25.37 2.46
C ALA A 936 -5.57 -25.66 3.32
N GLN A 937 -6.74 -25.13 2.96
CA GLN A 937 -8.01 -25.45 3.63
C GLN A 937 -8.39 -26.94 3.52
N TYR A 938 -7.83 -27.67 2.55
CA TYR A 938 -8.03 -29.12 2.38
C TYR A 938 -6.95 -29.97 3.06
N ALA A 939 -6.17 -29.43 4.02
CA ALA A 939 -5.13 -30.17 4.71
C ALA A 939 -5.64 -31.46 5.41
N GLY A 940 -6.89 -31.45 5.88
CA GLY A 940 -7.56 -32.61 6.49
C GLY A 940 -7.97 -33.71 5.49
N CYS A 941 -8.03 -33.41 4.19
CA CYS A 941 -8.37 -34.38 3.16
C CYS A 941 -7.12 -35.14 2.71
N ARG A 942 -6.97 -36.40 3.12
CA ARG A 942 -5.93 -37.29 2.56
C ARG A 942 -6.42 -37.88 1.24
N GLN A 943 -5.69 -37.63 0.15
CA GLN A 943 -6.08 -38.00 -1.21
C GLN A 943 -4.85 -38.40 -2.03
N GLU A 944 -5.01 -39.37 -2.92
CA GLU A 944 -4.06 -39.69 -3.98
C GLU A 944 -4.71 -39.44 -5.35
N GLY A 945 -4.10 -38.57 -6.18
CA GLY A 945 -4.65 -38.20 -7.48
C GLY A 945 -6.08 -37.66 -7.39
N TRP A 946 -6.99 -38.23 -8.16
CA TRP A 946 -8.41 -37.86 -8.27
C TRP A 946 -9.35 -38.68 -7.37
N ASN A 947 -8.82 -39.39 -6.38
CA ASN A 947 -9.61 -40.19 -5.45
C ASN A 947 -10.45 -39.31 -4.49
N PRO A 948 -11.50 -39.82 -3.86
CA PRO A 948 -12.18 -39.12 -2.76
C PRO A 948 -11.24 -38.85 -1.58
N CYS A 949 -11.62 -37.90 -0.71
CA CYS A 949 -10.96 -37.77 0.58
C CYS A 949 -11.13 -39.07 1.38
N ALA A 950 -10.02 -39.58 1.92
CA ALA A 950 -10.05 -40.73 2.82
C ALA A 950 -10.91 -40.44 4.06
N ASP A 951 -11.40 -41.51 4.70
CA ASP A 951 -12.24 -41.44 5.90
C ASP A 951 -13.56 -40.65 5.72
N ASP A 952 -14.00 -40.47 4.47
CA ASP A 952 -15.23 -39.77 4.08
C ASP A 952 -15.33 -38.32 4.60
N VAL A 953 -14.17 -37.64 4.74
CA VAL A 953 -14.09 -36.26 5.22
C VAL A 953 -14.53 -35.27 4.13
N SER A 954 -15.30 -34.24 4.51
CA SER A 954 -15.84 -33.20 3.63
C SER A 954 -16.15 -31.91 4.41
N GLY A 955 -16.79 -30.92 3.77
CA GLY A 955 -17.19 -29.66 4.41
C GLY A 955 -16.06 -28.63 4.52
N PHE A 956 -15.14 -28.62 3.56
CA PHE A 956 -14.05 -27.64 3.49
C PHE A 956 -14.53 -26.36 2.82
N GLU A 957 -14.09 -25.21 3.34
CA GLU A 957 -14.45 -23.90 2.81
C GLU A 957 -13.20 -23.24 2.17
N PRO A 958 -13.05 -23.26 0.83
CA PRO A 958 -11.83 -22.78 0.16
C PRO A 958 -11.60 -21.26 0.27
N GLN A 959 -12.64 -20.50 0.63
CA GLN A 959 -12.59 -19.06 0.81
C GLN A 959 -12.38 -18.63 2.26
N ASP A 960 -12.39 -19.56 3.22
CA ASP A 960 -12.25 -19.22 4.63
C ASP A 960 -10.92 -18.50 4.88
N ASP A 961 -11.01 -17.34 5.53
CA ASP A 961 -9.89 -16.43 5.79
C ASP A 961 -9.07 -16.06 4.54
N LEU A 962 -9.68 -16.00 3.34
CA LEU A 962 -8.97 -15.63 2.11
C LEU A 962 -8.38 -14.21 2.24
N PRO A 963 -7.06 -14.06 2.43
CA PRO A 963 -6.46 -12.77 2.74
C PRO A 963 -6.60 -11.84 1.52
N ARG A 964 -6.81 -10.54 1.74
CA ARG A 964 -6.89 -9.44 0.73
C ARG A 964 -8.14 -9.34 -0.16
N TYR A 965 -9.00 -10.35 -0.18
CA TYR A 965 -10.16 -10.35 -1.10
C TYR A 965 -11.52 -10.58 -0.43
N GLY A 966 -11.56 -11.06 0.82
CA GLY A 966 -12.81 -11.49 1.47
C GLY A 966 -13.97 -10.48 1.46
N ALA A 967 -13.70 -9.17 1.50
CA ALA A 967 -14.72 -8.13 1.39
C ALA A 967 -15.21 -7.87 -0.06
N ASP A 968 -14.32 -8.05 -1.04
CA ASP A 968 -14.57 -7.74 -2.47
C ASP A 968 -15.22 -8.93 -3.21
N CYS A 969 -15.11 -10.15 -2.68
CA CYS A 969 -15.60 -11.37 -3.31
C CYS A 969 -17.11 -11.39 -3.59
N ALA A 970 -17.91 -10.72 -2.74
CA ALA A 970 -19.36 -10.88 -2.69
C ALA A 970 -20.17 -9.82 -3.46
N GLN A 971 -19.52 -8.78 -4.02
CA GLN A 971 -20.24 -7.54 -4.34
C GLN A 971 -20.64 -7.35 -5.81
N VAL A 972 -20.12 -8.14 -6.76
CA VAL A 972 -20.36 -7.90 -8.20
C VAL A 972 -20.72 -9.21 -8.94
N GLU A 973 -21.85 -9.18 -9.64
CA GLU A 973 -22.19 -10.16 -10.67
C GLU A 973 -21.47 -9.79 -11.97
N VAL A 974 -20.58 -10.67 -12.44
CA VAL A 974 -19.77 -10.45 -13.64
C VAL A 974 -20.18 -11.47 -14.71
N PRO A 975 -20.46 -11.06 -15.96
CA PRO A 975 -20.75 -11.99 -17.05
C PRO A 975 -19.60 -13.00 -17.24
N GLY A 976 -19.92 -14.29 -17.24
CA GLY A 976 -18.90 -15.35 -17.39
C GLY A 976 -18.07 -15.62 -16.14
N LYS A 977 -18.56 -15.22 -14.96
CA LYS A 977 -17.95 -15.55 -13.64
C LYS A 977 -17.73 -17.07 -13.53
N PRO A 978 -16.51 -17.52 -13.17
CA PRO A 978 -16.23 -18.95 -12.93
C PRO A 978 -17.14 -19.51 -11.83
N GLN A 979 -17.41 -20.82 -11.88
CA GLN A 979 -18.20 -21.48 -10.82
C GLN A 979 -17.38 -21.73 -9.54
N ASP A 980 -16.05 -21.81 -9.66
CA ASP A 980 -15.14 -21.92 -8.52
C ASP A 980 -15.22 -20.67 -7.63
N PRO A 981 -15.51 -20.80 -6.31
CA PRO A 981 -15.59 -19.68 -5.40
C PRO A 981 -14.36 -18.76 -5.42
N VAL A 982 -13.14 -19.31 -5.47
CA VAL A 982 -11.91 -18.52 -5.36
C VAL A 982 -11.65 -17.71 -6.65
N SER A 983 -11.75 -18.36 -7.81
CA SER A 983 -11.65 -17.72 -9.13
C SER A 983 -12.75 -16.69 -9.33
N ALA A 984 -13.98 -17.00 -8.91
CA ALA A 984 -15.12 -16.08 -8.94
C ALA A 984 -14.86 -14.82 -8.12
N CYS A 985 -14.26 -14.96 -6.94
CA CYS A 985 -13.85 -13.85 -6.11
C CYS A 985 -12.79 -12.98 -6.80
N LEU A 986 -11.71 -13.58 -7.32
CA LEU A 986 -10.63 -12.86 -8.00
C LEU A 986 -11.13 -12.06 -9.21
N VAL A 987 -12.03 -12.62 -10.01
CA VAL A 987 -12.65 -11.95 -11.16
C VAL A 987 -13.55 -10.78 -10.72
N SER A 988 -14.31 -10.97 -9.64
CA SER A 988 -15.18 -9.90 -9.10
C SER A 988 -14.35 -8.73 -8.57
N ALA A 989 -13.29 -9.03 -7.81
CA ALA A 989 -12.34 -8.03 -7.32
C ALA A 989 -11.63 -7.29 -8.46
N ALA A 990 -11.17 -8.01 -9.49
CA ALA A 990 -10.57 -7.40 -10.67
C ALA A 990 -11.54 -6.47 -11.42
N SER A 991 -12.81 -6.87 -11.57
CA SER A 991 -13.84 -6.06 -12.21
C SER A 991 -14.10 -4.77 -11.43
N LEU A 992 -14.34 -4.86 -10.11
CA LEU A 992 -14.56 -3.71 -9.25
C LEU A 992 -13.38 -2.74 -9.26
N ARG A 993 -12.17 -3.25 -9.01
CA ARG A 993 -10.95 -2.45 -8.91
C ARG A 993 -10.56 -1.81 -10.24
N SER A 994 -10.75 -2.50 -11.37
CA SER A 994 -10.52 -1.90 -12.70
C SER A 994 -11.57 -0.85 -13.08
N GLY A 995 -12.79 -0.93 -12.54
CA GLY A 995 -13.80 0.13 -12.64
C GLY A 995 -13.37 1.37 -11.85
N GLN A 996 -13.01 1.18 -10.57
CA GLN A 996 -12.51 2.27 -9.71
C GLN A 996 -11.28 2.95 -10.31
N LEU A 997 -10.33 2.18 -10.85
CA LEU A 997 -9.14 2.72 -11.49
C LEU A 997 -9.49 3.58 -12.72
N SER A 998 -10.46 3.13 -13.52
CA SER A 998 -10.99 3.90 -14.66
C SER A 998 -11.56 5.25 -14.23
N ASP A 999 -12.31 5.28 -13.14
CA ASP A 999 -12.90 6.51 -12.60
C ASP A 999 -11.82 7.48 -12.10
N ARG A 1000 -10.74 6.97 -11.48
CA ARG A 1000 -9.60 7.80 -11.05
C ARG A 1000 -8.87 8.41 -12.24
N TYR A 1001 -8.62 7.67 -13.32
CA TYR A 1001 -8.03 8.25 -14.53
C TYR A 1001 -8.93 9.33 -15.15
N ALA A 1002 -10.25 9.10 -15.19
CA ALA A 1002 -11.19 10.09 -15.72
C ALA A 1002 -11.21 11.36 -14.88
N HIS A 1003 -11.17 11.22 -13.55
CA HIS A 1003 -11.09 12.34 -12.61
C HIS A 1003 -9.86 13.22 -12.90
N TRP A 1004 -8.65 12.62 -12.95
CA TRP A 1004 -7.42 13.39 -13.17
C TRP A 1004 -7.31 13.94 -14.60
N SER A 1005 -7.81 13.22 -15.60
CA SER A 1005 -7.94 13.71 -16.98
C SER A 1005 -8.78 14.99 -17.04
N GLY A 1006 -9.91 15.01 -16.33
CA GLY A 1006 -10.76 16.20 -16.22
C GLY A 1006 -10.05 17.38 -15.55
N GLN A 1007 -9.28 17.13 -14.49
CA GLN A 1007 -8.49 18.18 -13.82
C GLN A 1007 -7.43 18.77 -14.76
N ILE A 1008 -6.73 17.93 -15.54
CA ILE A 1008 -5.78 18.41 -16.57
C ILE A 1008 -6.51 19.28 -17.61
N LYS A 1009 -7.66 18.83 -18.11
CA LYS A 1009 -8.45 19.56 -19.12
C LYS A 1009 -8.88 20.95 -18.64
N THR A 1010 -9.25 21.07 -17.37
CA THR A 1010 -9.64 22.36 -16.76
C THR A 1010 -8.46 23.26 -16.40
N GLY A 1011 -7.23 22.76 -16.50
CA GLY A 1011 -6.01 23.49 -16.13
C GLY A 1011 -5.76 23.59 -14.62
N SER A 1012 -6.57 22.92 -13.78
CA SER A 1012 -6.37 22.85 -12.32
C SER A 1012 -5.24 21.89 -11.92
N HIS A 1013 -4.80 21.03 -12.83
CA HIS A 1013 -3.75 20.05 -12.61
C HIS A 1013 -2.79 19.97 -13.81
N VAL A 1014 -1.51 19.72 -13.53
CA VAL A 1014 -0.48 19.50 -14.55
C VAL A 1014 0.31 18.27 -14.15
N GLU A 1015 0.39 17.30 -15.05
CA GLU A 1015 1.15 16.06 -14.84
C GLU A 1015 2.64 16.22 -15.12
N GLY A 1016 3.40 15.20 -14.76
CA GLY A 1016 4.86 15.11 -14.94
C GLY A 1016 5.52 14.44 -13.75
N LEU A 1017 6.79 14.07 -13.88
CA LEU A 1017 7.57 13.46 -12.82
C LEU A 1017 7.92 14.53 -11.77
N PRO A 1018 7.36 14.48 -10.54
CA PRO A 1018 7.51 15.54 -9.54
C PRO A 1018 8.98 15.82 -9.19
N LYS A 1019 9.78 14.75 -9.03
CA LYS A 1019 11.21 14.86 -8.74
C LYS A 1019 11.99 15.52 -9.88
N VAL A 1020 11.65 15.21 -11.13
CA VAL A 1020 12.30 15.84 -12.30
C VAL A 1020 11.95 17.32 -12.39
N ALA A 1021 10.68 17.67 -12.18
CA ALA A 1021 10.24 19.07 -12.17
C ALA A 1021 10.91 19.88 -11.06
N ALA A 1022 10.96 19.34 -9.84
CA ALA A 1022 11.61 19.99 -8.70
C ALA A 1022 13.11 20.22 -8.95
N LEU A 1023 13.81 19.25 -9.55
CA LEU A 1023 15.23 19.35 -9.90
C LEU A 1023 15.52 20.36 -11.01
N ALA A 1024 14.71 20.36 -12.07
CA ALA A 1024 14.84 21.34 -13.13
C ALA A 1024 14.63 22.76 -12.59
N ASN A 1025 13.64 22.94 -11.70
CA ASN A 1025 13.41 24.20 -11.00
C ASN A 1025 14.57 24.58 -10.08
N MET A 1026 15.14 23.63 -9.32
CA MET A 1026 16.33 23.87 -8.51
C MET A 1026 17.51 24.34 -9.36
N THR A 1027 17.73 23.72 -10.52
CA THR A 1027 18.80 24.14 -11.45
C THR A 1027 18.56 25.54 -12.00
N ARG A 1028 17.31 25.92 -12.32
CA ARG A 1028 16.97 27.30 -12.70
C ARG A 1028 17.20 28.29 -11.57
N ALA A 1029 16.76 27.94 -10.36
CA ALA A 1029 16.90 28.79 -9.19
C ALA A 1029 18.37 29.01 -8.81
N ALA A 1030 19.18 27.94 -8.81
CA ALA A 1030 20.62 28.04 -8.60
C ALA A 1030 21.30 28.87 -9.70
N ASN A 1031 20.90 28.70 -10.96
CA ASN A 1031 21.42 29.48 -12.07
C ASN A 1031 21.12 30.98 -11.91
N ALA A 1032 19.87 31.35 -11.60
CA ALA A 1032 19.46 32.74 -11.41
C ALA A 1032 20.08 33.38 -10.14
N ASN A 1033 20.48 32.58 -9.16
CA ASN A 1033 21.23 33.05 -7.99
C ASN A 1033 22.70 33.39 -8.32
N LEU A 1034 23.24 32.82 -9.38
CA LEU A 1034 24.67 32.90 -9.72
C LEU A 1034 24.98 33.79 -10.92
N HIS A 1035 24.04 33.90 -11.87
CA HIS A 1035 24.16 34.61 -13.14
C HIS A 1035 22.97 35.55 -13.34
#